data_AF-A0A248YKY2-F1
#
_entry.id   AF-A0A248YKY2-F1
#
_cell.length_a   1.000
_cell.length_b   1.000
_cell.length_c   1.000
_cell.angle_alpha   90.00
_cell.angle_beta   90.00
_cell.angle_gamma   90.00
#
_symmetry.space_group_name_H-M   'P 1'
#
loop_
_entity.id
_entity.type
_entity.pdbx_description
1 polymer ?
#
loop_
_entity_poly.entity_id
_entity_poly.type
_entity_poly.pdbx_seq_one_letter_code
_entity_poly.pdbx_strand_id
1 'polypeptide(L)'
;MRRFLVVVVLLALGAGVAYGLNGALRLSWTPAPVLAEPSVAVSQRAAVAAPIGTVTLDRHTHRLDLAARAVTDAAAGRGGRGGRGVLTVTVGADAADESYRLDRTAAGYTLTAAGEAGAAVGLYAVADRIRSGEPLRTGPVAPRLGLRLTDAGSVGRADDAALWQEGGDYSLNSDIVAGALLPRAPWVDRAAVDRIAAEFRQFIDHSAAQGYNGVVVPGFLEYVTFAGVGDGHAVYPAGDPHVARARAMVTAFAPVFGYAAQLGMRVYFMTDMLALSGPLDAYLAGQRDPWAVYQAGLRELFASMPFASGLMIRIGEGGSAYRAPGWDYFSRIAVTTPEQVRSMLTAFLAVAGDSGRDIIFRSWTVGVGAVGDLHTNADSYQRVLGDLDDPHLIVSTKYTQGDFYSHLPLNGTLTVGGQRRIVEFQGRREFEGLGALPNDLTALHASALALLLARNPHIEGVWLWTQDGGPLHAGPRTLYLRTGFWQLYDLNAYAMGRLAREPDADPGTITSDWVYQTFSSDPATVAAICRMFAASREAVTKGLYLTPYADHAARALGLEPPPMMWIFEWDIVTGDSAVLDSIYAISRGHLDETIAAGDEAVALADRQRATVAATDPATWRDPRLRTRLLAALDYQHDLYATLGAYRTMFLSRAQWLDTGSATARERWTAAQARYERARAAYVASYGADLDLPAYNFTAADLGGRRFDRDPAMAALARILLGLLVVSMLVPWRPVRDLWRAALLPWRRPAPPTRTARRVAILFPAAVLLLSREIHTWFAAPVELLGTLGCWALFALTVRLLVRGRDPYPLWTVLGGVALLRSVLLLAVLAVRGPGHYWFVFWTDPTARSVYVTVGFAAFCWLFVATGSVLRSRYGWSRRRVAGAVTLAAGVPLLVLGAVVWSAGLERSLATWNDQLVLLPWGLHRILGIATYLGIPPQLPSWLTAAGAVLSLLGLGLTVRRPSGAWKPLHPRQTP
;
A
#
# COMPACT_ATOMS: atom_id res chain seq x y z
N MET A 1 21.77 -5.68 -50.47
CA MET A 1 20.82 -6.70 -49.96
C MET A 1 21.19 -7.26 -48.58
N ARG A 2 22.22 -8.12 -48.40
CA ARG A 2 22.50 -8.78 -47.10
C ARG A 2 22.74 -7.85 -45.89
N ARG A 3 23.30 -6.66 -46.08
CA ARG A 3 23.57 -5.69 -44.98
C ARG A 3 22.33 -4.89 -44.57
N PHE A 4 21.47 -4.57 -45.53
CA PHE A 4 20.17 -3.97 -45.29
C PHE A 4 19.29 -4.92 -44.47
N LEU A 5 19.31 -6.21 -44.81
CA LEU A 5 18.61 -7.25 -44.06
C LEU A 5 19.04 -7.31 -42.58
N VAL A 6 20.33 -7.12 -42.26
CA VAL A 6 20.80 -7.10 -40.87
C VAL A 6 20.16 -5.95 -40.10
N VAL A 7 20.15 -4.73 -40.65
CA VAL A 7 19.53 -3.57 -39.98
C VAL A 7 18.03 -3.80 -39.77
N VAL A 8 17.33 -4.35 -40.78
CA VAL A 8 15.90 -4.70 -40.66
C VAL A 8 15.67 -5.72 -39.55
N VAL A 9 16.49 -6.76 -39.44
CA VAL A 9 16.40 -7.75 -38.36
C VAL A 9 16.63 -7.12 -36.99
N LEU A 10 17.62 -6.24 -36.86
CA LEU A 10 17.89 -5.56 -35.58
C LEU A 10 16.75 -4.64 -35.15
N LEU A 11 16.16 -3.92 -36.10
CA LEU A 11 14.97 -3.09 -35.85
C LEU A 11 13.75 -3.97 -35.51
N ALA A 12 13.56 -5.11 -36.17
CA ALA A 12 12.49 -6.04 -35.82
C ALA A 12 12.66 -6.61 -34.40
N LEU A 13 13.88 -6.95 -33.98
CA LEU A 13 14.17 -7.36 -32.60
C LEU A 13 13.89 -6.22 -31.61
N GLY A 14 14.29 -4.99 -31.94
CA GLY A 14 13.99 -3.81 -31.14
C GLY A 14 12.49 -3.56 -31.00
N ALA A 15 11.74 -3.71 -32.09
CA ALA A 15 10.28 -3.59 -32.08
C ALA A 15 9.62 -4.68 -31.21
N GLY A 16 10.15 -5.91 -31.24
CA GLY A 16 9.72 -6.98 -30.35
C GLY A 16 9.95 -6.65 -28.87
N VAL A 17 11.10 -6.06 -28.52
CA VAL A 17 11.38 -5.58 -27.15
C VAL A 17 10.47 -4.44 -26.75
N ALA A 18 10.23 -3.47 -27.64
CA ALA A 18 9.31 -2.36 -27.40
C ALA A 18 7.88 -2.87 -27.17
N TYR A 19 7.42 -3.83 -27.97
CA TYR A 19 6.14 -4.50 -27.78
C TYR A 19 6.04 -5.20 -26.43
N GLY A 20 7.06 -6.00 -26.06
CA GLY A 20 7.13 -6.66 -24.76
C GLY A 20 7.13 -5.68 -23.58
N LEU A 21 7.87 -4.56 -23.69
CA LEU A 21 7.90 -3.51 -22.68
C LEU A 21 6.52 -2.85 -22.51
N ASN A 22 5.85 -2.46 -23.58
CA ASN A 22 4.50 -1.90 -23.50
C ASN A 22 3.50 -2.91 -22.89
N GLY A 23 3.63 -4.18 -23.28
CA GLY A 23 2.82 -5.27 -22.73
C GLY A 23 3.09 -5.59 -21.26
N ALA A 24 4.28 -5.24 -20.74
CA ALA A 24 4.62 -5.34 -19.33
C ALA A 24 4.16 -4.10 -18.53
N LEU A 25 4.33 -2.90 -19.10
CA LEU A 25 3.90 -1.65 -18.47
C LEU A 25 2.37 -1.57 -18.34
N ARG A 26 1.60 -2.06 -19.34
CA ARG A 26 0.13 -2.08 -19.36
C ARG A 26 -0.54 -0.78 -18.85
N LEU A 27 0.04 0.36 -19.22
CA LEU A 27 -0.49 1.66 -18.81
C LEU A 27 -1.85 1.89 -19.47
N SER A 28 -2.89 2.07 -18.66
CA SER A 28 -4.23 2.44 -19.11
C SER A 28 -4.96 3.17 -18.01
N TRP A 29 -5.94 4.00 -18.36
CA TRP A 29 -6.83 4.61 -17.40
C TRP A 29 -8.23 4.72 -17.99
N THR A 30 -9.24 4.58 -17.14
CA THR A 30 -10.64 4.72 -17.52
C THR A 30 -11.38 5.46 -16.40
N PRO A 31 -12.37 6.32 -16.71
CA PRO A 31 -13.18 6.95 -15.68
C PRO A 31 -13.78 5.91 -14.74
N ALA A 32 -13.69 6.14 -13.43
CA ALA A 32 -14.27 5.29 -12.40
C ALA A 32 -15.64 5.83 -11.96
N PRO A 33 -16.62 4.97 -11.66
CA PRO A 33 -17.91 5.41 -11.12
C PRO A 33 -17.77 5.75 -9.63
N VAL A 34 -17.20 6.93 -9.37
CA VAL A 34 -16.92 7.43 -8.02
C VAL A 34 -18.20 7.57 -7.20
N LEU A 35 -18.17 7.07 -5.96
CA LEU A 35 -19.25 7.28 -5.01
C LEU A 35 -19.31 8.76 -4.61
N ALA A 36 -20.48 9.38 -4.71
CA ALA A 36 -20.68 10.73 -4.21
C ALA A 36 -20.45 10.76 -2.68
N GLU A 37 -19.76 11.79 -2.21
CA GLU A 37 -19.51 12.00 -0.79
C GLU A 37 -20.38 13.15 -0.26
N PRO A 38 -21.63 12.85 0.16
CA PRO A 38 -22.54 13.89 0.63
C PRO A 38 -22.05 14.47 1.95
N SER A 39 -22.45 15.71 2.18
CA SER A 39 -22.26 16.42 3.43
C SER A 39 -23.60 16.91 3.96
N VAL A 40 -23.83 16.75 5.27
CA VAL A 40 -25.07 17.16 5.92
C VAL A 40 -24.74 17.88 7.22
N ALA A 41 -25.05 19.18 7.26
CA ALA A 41 -25.09 19.93 8.50
C ALA A 41 -26.53 20.01 9.01
N VAL A 42 -26.73 19.86 10.32
CA VAL A 42 -28.06 20.00 10.94
C VAL A 42 -28.21 21.38 11.56
N SER A 43 -29.44 21.89 11.51
CA SER A 43 -29.85 23.10 12.20
C SER A 43 -29.66 23.02 13.71
N GLN A 44 -29.52 24.19 14.34
CA GLN A 44 -29.49 24.30 15.79
C GLN A 44 -30.74 23.67 16.43
N ARG A 45 -30.55 22.86 17.47
CA ARG A 45 -31.64 22.18 18.19
C ARG A 45 -31.61 22.51 19.69
N ALA A 46 -32.78 22.56 20.30
CA ALA A 46 -32.93 22.69 21.74
C ALA A 46 -32.93 21.30 22.40
N ALA A 47 -32.16 21.14 23.47
CA ALA A 47 -32.09 19.87 24.18
C ALA A 47 -33.33 19.63 25.06
N VAL A 48 -33.81 18.40 25.09
CA VAL A 48 -34.92 17.96 25.94
C VAL A 48 -34.40 17.58 27.33
N ALA A 49 -35.20 17.80 28.37
CA ALA A 49 -34.88 17.35 29.73
C ALA A 49 -34.81 15.82 29.80
N ALA A 50 -33.89 15.28 30.60
CA ALA A 50 -33.78 13.83 30.81
C ALA A 50 -35.03 13.33 31.55
N PRO A 51 -35.89 12.47 30.96
CA PRO A 51 -37.18 12.16 31.56
C PRO A 51 -37.10 11.00 32.59
N ILE A 52 -35.96 10.31 32.65
CA ILE A 52 -35.71 9.13 33.50
C ILE A 52 -34.69 9.50 34.58
N GLY A 53 -34.99 9.15 35.83
CA GLY A 53 -34.09 9.31 36.97
C GLY A 53 -33.69 7.99 37.63
N THR A 54 -34.46 6.91 37.44
CA THR A 54 -34.18 5.59 37.99
C THR A 54 -34.55 4.49 36.98
N VAL A 55 -33.82 3.37 37.04
CA VAL A 55 -34.08 2.17 36.24
C VAL A 55 -34.39 1.02 37.18
N THR A 56 -35.47 0.29 36.91
CA THR A 56 -35.85 -0.93 37.65
C THR A 56 -35.83 -2.10 36.69
N LEU A 57 -35.11 -3.16 37.04
CA LEU A 57 -35.00 -4.38 36.25
C LEU A 57 -35.78 -5.51 36.94
N ASP A 58 -36.52 -6.31 36.17
CA ASP A 58 -37.11 -7.56 36.65
C ASP A 58 -36.12 -8.73 36.68
N ARG A 59 -34.98 -8.58 35.99
CA ARG A 59 -33.86 -9.53 35.93
C ARG A 59 -32.53 -8.79 36.03
N HIS A 60 -31.61 -9.35 36.83
CA HIS A 60 -30.26 -8.83 36.98
C HIS A 60 -29.23 -9.80 36.38
N THR A 61 -28.53 -9.32 35.35
CA THR A 61 -27.32 -9.94 34.80
C THR A 61 -26.26 -8.87 34.61
N HIS A 62 -24.98 -9.25 34.55
CA HIS A 62 -23.90 -8.29 34.40
C HIS A 62 -24.10 -7.35 33.19
N ARG A 63 -24.57 -7.90 32.07
CA ARG A 63 -24.93 -7.16 30.85
C ARG A 63 -26.03 -6.14 31.09
N LEU A 64 -27.15 -6.55 31.71
CA LEU A 64 -28.29 -5.66 31.95
C LEU A 64 -27.96 -4.59 32.98
N ASP A 65 -27.22 -4.93 34.04
CA ASP A 65 -26.80 -3.97 35.05
C ASP A 65 -25.88 -2.89 34.44
N LEU A 66 -24.99 -3.27 33.51
CA LEU A 66 -24.15 -2.31 32.80
C LEU A 66 -24.97 -1.40 31.88
N ALA A 67 -25.91 -1.96 31.11
CA ALA A 67 -26.78 -1.20 30.24
C ALA A 67 -27.71 -0.25 31.02
N ALA A 68 -28.21 -0.69 32.17
CA ALA A 68 -29.02 0.14 33.07
C ALA A 68 -28.20 1.28 33.69
N ARG A 69 -26.96 1.02 34.10
CA ARG A 69 -26.02 2.05 34.56
C ARG A 69 -25.78 3.11 33.49
N ALA A 70 -25.64 2.72 32.22
CA ALA A 70 -25.47 3.68 31.13
C ALA A 70 -26.63 4.69 31.02
N VAL A 71 -27.87 4.26 31.31
CA VAL A 71 -29.04 5.16 31.35
C VAL A 71 -28.96 6.13 32.53
N THR A 72 -28.62 5.65 33.73
CA THR A 72 -28.50 6.50 34.91
C THR A 72 -27.32 7.48 34.79
N ASP A 73 -26.20 7.04 34.22
CA ASP A 73 -25.02 7.88 33.98
C ASP A 73 -25.32 8.96 32.94
N ALA A 74 -26.06 8.61 31.88
CA ALA A 74 -26.53 9.58 30.89
C ALA A 74 -27.45 10.64 31.53
N ALA A 75 -28.34 10.25 32.45
CA ALA A 75 -29.20 11.19 33.17
C ALA A 75 -28.39 12.08 34.15
N ALA A 76 -27.45 11.50 34.89
CA ALA A 76 -26.58 12.23 35.82
C ALA A 76 -25.70 13.27 35.09
N GLY A 77 -25.13 12.89 33.93
CA GLY A 77 -24.31 13.77 33.09
C GLY A 77 -25.05 14.96 32.50
N ARG A 78 -26.39 15.02 32.61
CA ARG A 78 -27.23 16.16 32.20
C ARG A 78 -27.45 17.19 33.34
N GLY A 79 -26.74 17.07 34.46
CA GLY A 79 -26.67 18.12 35.50
C GLY A 79 -27.77 18.07 36.56
N GLY A 80 -28.24 16.88 36.96
CA GLY A 80 -29.08 16.70 38.17
C GLY A 80 -30.53 17.19 38.07
N ARG A 81 -30.96 17.82 36.97
CA ARG A 81 -32.38 17.98 36.60
C ARG A 81 -32.97 16.67 36.06
N GLY A 82 -32.62 15.54 36.68
CA GLY A 82 -33.12 14.23 36.31
C GLY A 82 -34.64 14.20 36.50
N GLY A 83 -35.37 13.80 35.46
CA GLY A 83 -36.80 13.57 35.56
C GLY A 83 -37.10 12.58 36.69
N ARG A 84 -38.23 12.76 37.37
CA ARG A 84 -38.70 11.83 38.41
C ARG A 84 -39.21 10.48 37.85
N GLY A 85 -39.08 10.28 36.54
CA GLY A 85 -39.61 9.11 35.85
C GLY A 85 -38.82 7.84 36.16
N VAL A 86 -39.53 6.73 36.30
CA VAL A 86 -38.96 5.39 36.43
C VAL A 86 -38.96 4.71 35.05
N LEU A 87 -37.84 4.13 34.65
CA LEU A 87 -37.77 3.19 33.53
C LEU A 87 -37.88 1.75 34.07
N THR A 88 -39.00 1.10 33.84
CA THR A 88 -39.19 -0.32 34.19
C THR A 88 -38.81 -1.18 33.00
N VAL A 89 -37.93 -2.16 33.19
CA VAL A 89 -37.51 -3.10 32.15
C VAL A 89 -38.12 -4.47 32.42
N THR A 90 -38.69 -5.08 31.38
CA THR A 90 -39.27 -6.41 31.41
C THR A 90 -38.62 -7.29 30.36
N VAL A 91 -38.10 -8.44 30.80
CA VAL A 91 -37.25 -9.32 29.97
C VAL A 91 -37.85 -10.71 29.84
N GLY A 92 -38.14 -11.12 28.61
CA GLY A 92 -38.61 -12.47 28.28
C GLY A 92 -37.52 -13.55 28.31
N ALA A 93 -37.78 -14.67 27.63
CA ALA A 93 -36.90 -15.84 27.61
C ALA A 93 -36.09 -16.03 26.31
N ASP A 94 -36.39 -15.30 25.23
CA ASP A 94 -35.67 -15.41 23.95
C ASP A 94 -34.36 -14.61 23.99
N ALA A 95 -33.26 -15.31 24.27
CA ALA A 95 -31.96 -14.68 24.50
C ALA A 95 -31.36 -14.00 23.26
N ALA A 96 -31.79 -14.34 22.04
CA ALA A 96 -31.12 -13.92 20.81
C ALA A 96 -31.78 -12.70 20.12
N ASP A 97 -33.06 -12.45 20.36
CA ASP A 97 -33.78 -11.32 19.76
C ASP A 97 -33.30 -9.98 20.34
N GLU A 98 -32.85 -9.09 19.45
CA GLU A 98 -32.39 -7.73 19.78
C GLU A 98 -33.52 -6.68 19.70
N SER A 99 -34.75 -7.10 19.38
CA SER A 99 -35.91 -6.23 19.31
C SER A 99 -36.39 -5.84 20.71
N TYR A 100 -36.86 -4.60 20.83
CA TYR A 100 -37.44 -4.08 22.05
C TYR A 100 -38.58 -3.11 21.75
N ARG A 101 -39.38 -2.80 22.76
CA ARG A 101 -40.45 -1.81 22.68
C ARG A 101 -40.39 -0.90 23.88
N LEU A 102 -40.44 0.42 23.64
CA LEU A 102 -40.49 1.43 24.69
C LEU A 102 -41.86 2.10 24.72
N ASP A 103 -42.58 2.01 25.83
CA ASP A 103 -43.88 2.65 26.00
C ASP A 103 -43.83 3.71 27.10
N ARG A 104 -44.58 4.79 26.92
CA ARG A 104 -44.71 5.85 27.93
C ARG A 104 -45.81 5.48 28.93
N THR A 105 -45.56 5.65 30.22
CA THR A 105 -46.53 5.41 31.29
C THR A 105 -46.76 6.69 32.11
N ALA A 106 -47.72 6.65 33.04
CA ALA A 106 -47.98 7.78 33.95
C ALA A 106 -46.79 8.08 34.88
N ALA A 107 -46.00 7.06 35.23
CA ALA A 107 -44.86 7.16 36.15
C ALA A 107 -43.49 7.23 35.46
N GLY A 108 -43.43 7.12 34.12
CA GLY A 108 -42.19 7.12 33.35
C GLY A 108 -42.30 6.34 32.05
N TYR A 109 -41.49 5.28 31.92
CA TYR A 109 -41.42 4.46 30.70
C TYR A 109 -41.32 2.97 31.06
N THR A 110 -41.81 2.11 30.16
CA THR A 110 -41.61 0.66 30.23
C THR A 110 -40.87 0.20 28.99
N LEU A 111 -39.76 -0.53 29.17
CA LEU A 111 -39.02 -1.20 28.11
C LEU A 111 -39.31 -2.70 28.17
N THR A 112 -39.88 -3.25 27.11
CA THR A 112 -40.16 -4.68 26.99
C THR A 112 -39.29 -5.28 25.89
N ALA A 113 -38.71 -6.45 26.15
CA ALA A 113 -37.91 -7.18 25.16
C ALA A 113 -38.12 -8.69 25.29
N ALA A 114 -37.97 -9.41 24.18
CA ALA A 114 -38.15 -10.86 24.16
C ALA A 114 -37.05 -11.60 24.95
N GLY A 115 -35.88 -10.98 25.13
CA GLY A 115 -34.87 -11.40 26.11
C GLY A 115 -33.76 -10.37 26.32
N GLU A 116 -32.63 -10.83 26.89
CA GLU A 116 -31.59 -9.93 27.41
C GLU A 116 -30.90 -9.10 26.33
N ALA A 117 -30.79 -9.62 25.11
CA ALA A 117 -30.18 -8.90 24.01
C ALA A 117 -30.98 -7.65 23.64
N GLY A 118 -32.28 -7.78 23.40
CA GLY A 118 -33.16 -6.64 23.13
C GLY A 118 -33.27 -5.67 24.30
N ALA A 119 -33.30 -6.17 25.53
CA ALA A 119 -33.32 -5.31 26.72
C ALA A 119 -32.05 -4.45 26.84
N ALA A 120 -30.87 -5.05 26.65
CA ALA A 120 -29.60 -4.32 26.67
C ALA A 120 -29.50 -3.31 25.52
N VAL A 121 -29.85 -3.71 24.29
CA VAL A 121 -29.87 -2.80 23.12
C VAL A 121 -30.79 -1.61 23.36
N GLY A 122 -32.00 -1.85 23.87
CA GLY A 122 -32.95 -0.80 24.17
C GLY A 122 -32.50 0.13 25.30
N LEU A 123 -31.86 -0.41 26.35
CA LEU A 123 -31.27 0.40 27.42
C LEU A 123 -30.15 1.31 26.90
N TYR A 124 -29.22 0.79 26.09
CA TYR A 124 -28.18 1.62 25.47
C TYR A 124 -28.75 2.66 24.50
N ALA A 125 -29.79 2.33 23.73
CA ALA A 125 -30.47 3.29 22.86
C ALA A 125 -31.17 4.41 23.65
N VAL A 126 -31.78 4.09 24.79
CA VAL A 126 -32.34 5.09 25.71
C VAL A 126 -31.23 5.96 26.30
N ALA A 127 -30.14 5.37 26.77
CA ALA A 127 -28.99 6.10 27.31
C ALA A 127 -28.40 7.08 26.27
N ASP A 128 -28.22 6.63 25.03
CA ASP A 128 -27.71 7.43 23.92
C ASP A 128 -28.59 8.66 23.62
N ARG A 129 -29.91 8.47 23.56
CA ARG A 129 -30.87 9.57 23.36
C ARG A 129 -30.83 10.57 24.52
N ILE A 130 -30.79 10.10 25.77
CA ILE A 130 -30.66 10.97 26.95
C ILE A 130 -29.35 11.77 26.88
N ARG A 131 -28.23 11.13 26.56
CA ARG A 131 -26.91 11.77 26.49
C ARG A 131 -26.87 12.83 25.39
N SER A 132 -27.56 12.57 24.27
CA SER A 132 -27.71 13.49 23.13
C SER A 132 -28.68 14.65 23.37
N GLY A 133 -29.44 14.62 24.47
CA GLY A 133 -30.52 15.59 24.71
C GLY A 133 -31.72 15.41 23.76
N GLU A 134 -31.89 14.23 23.18
CA GLU A 134 -32.95 13.88 22.24
C GLU A 134 -34.19 13.32 22.96
N PRO A 135 -35.40 13.51 22.41
CA PRO A 135 -36.59 12.83 22.91
C PRO A 135 -36.46 11.31 22.79
N LEU A 136 -37.05 10.59 23.75
CA LEU A 136 -37.14 9.13 23.70
C LEU A 136 -38.15 8.70 22.63
N ARG A 137 -37.75 7.73 21.79
CA ARG A 137 -38.60 7.13 20.76
C ARG A 137 -39.46 6.01 21.37
N THR A 138 -40.77 6.23 21.42
CA THR A 138 -41.73 5.20 21.86
C THR A 138 -42.18 4.31 20.71
N GLY A 139 -42.57 3.08 21.01
CA GLY A 139 -42.99 2.06 20.05
C GLY A 139 -41.97 0.93 19.90
N PRO A 140 -42.23 -0.03 18.99
CA PRO A 140 -41.33 -1.14 18.71
C PRO A 140 -40.11 -0.67 17.91
N VAL A 141 -38.96 -1.27 18.19
CA VAL A 141 -37.69 -1.08 17.50
C VAL A 141 -37.06 -2.44 17.27
N ALA A 142 -36.65 -2.70 16.03
CA ALA A 142 -35.91 -3.90 15.64
C ALA A 142 -34.63 -3.45 14.91
N PRO A 143 -33.43 -3.74 15.44
CA PRO A 143 -32.18 -3.46 14.75
C PRO A 143 -32.11 -4.14 13.37
N ARG A 144 -31.65 -3.43 12.33
CA ARG A 144 -31.68 -3.93 10.96
C ARG A 144 -30.60 -4.97 10.64
N LEU A 145 -29.38 -4.79 11.13
CA LEU A 145 -28.24 -5.69 10.88
C LEU A 145 -27.89 -6.47 12.13
N GLY A 146 -27.87 -7.80 12.04
CA GLY A 146 -27.72 -8.71 13.18
C GLY A 146 -26.27 -8.94 13.62
N LEU A 147 -25.28 -8.60 12.79
CA LEU A 147 -23.85 -8.74 13.11
C LEU A 147 -23.13 -7.39 12.98
N ARG A 148 -22.74 -6.79 14.11
CA ARG A 148 -22.13 -5.46 14.18
C ARG A 148 -20.78 -5.58 14.87
N LEU A 149 -19.74 -5.81 14.06
CA LEU A 149 -18.39 -6.08 14.51
C LEU A 149 -17.56 -4.79 14.62
N THR A 150 -16.66 -4.79 15.58
CA THR A 150 -15.51 -3.89 15.65
C THR A 150 -14.21 -4.70 15.65
N ASP A 151 -13.08 -4.09 15.28
CA ASP A 151 -11.74 -4.55 15.71
C ASP A 151 -11.57 -4.39 17.23
N ALA A 152 -10.38 -4.68 17.77
CA ALA A 152 -10.08 -4.54 19.20
C ALA A 152 -9.56 -3.13 19.60
N GLY A 153 -9.71 -2.13 18.73
CA GLY A 153 -9.22 -0.77 18.97
C GLY A 153 -7.72 -0.70 19.25
N SER A 154 -7.33 0.10 20.24
CA SER A 154 -5.92 0.29 20.61
C SER A 154 -5.43 -0.62 21.75
N VAL A 155 -6.25 -1.61 22.14
CA VAL A 155 -5.97 -2.50 23.27
C VAL A 155 -4.58 -3.12 23.14
N GLY A 156 -3.82 -3.10 24.24
CA GLY A 156 -2.50 -3.74 24.33
C GLY A 156 -1.38 -3.11 23.52
N ARG A 157 -1.67 -2.06 22.73
CA ARG A 157 -0.63 -1.29 22.03
C ARG A 157 0.18 -0.47 23.02
N ALA A 158 1.49 -0.44 22.83
CA ALA A 158 2.38 0.34 23.67
C ALA A 158 2.14 1.84 23.44
N ASP A 159 2.00 2.60 24.53
CA ASP A 159 1.91 4.06 24.49
C ASP A 159 3.29 4.70 24.76
N ASP A 160 4.32 4.23 24.05
CA ASP A 160 5.69 4.71 24.22
C ASP A 160 6.04 5.75 23.15
N ALA A 161 6.21 7.01 23.55
CA ALA A 161 6.57 8.10 22.65
C ALA A 161 7.85 7.84 21.85
N ALA A 162 8.80 7.07 22.40
CA ALA A 162 10.06 6.76 21.71
C ALA A 162 9.85 5.95 20.42
N LEU A 163 8.79 5.12 20.36
CA LEU A 163 8.46 4.33 19.16
C LEU A 163 8.03 5.22 17.98
N TRP A 164 7.40 6.36 18.25
CA TRP A 164 6.95 7.32 17.22
C TRP A 164 8.02 8.35 16.84
N GLN A 165 9.03 8.58 17.69
CA GLN A 165 10.06 9.62 17.46
C GLN A 165 10.87 9.39 16.18
N GLU A 166 11.10 8.14 15.79
CA GLU A 166 11.84 7.82 14.57
C GLU A 166 11.00 8.04 13.29
N GLY A 167 9.66 7.95 13.40
CA GLY A 167 8.71 8.19 12.29
C GLY A 167 8.88 7.27 11.07
N GLY A 168 9.61 6.16 11.19
CA GLY A 168 9.99 5.30 10.07
C GLY A 168 9.49 3.85 10.15
N ASP A 169 8.78 3.48 11.22
CA ASP A 169 8.23 2.14 11.39
C ASP A 169 6.86 2.02 10.72
N TYR A 170 6.91 1.59 9.46
CA TYR A 170 5.75 1.28 8.62
C TYR A 170 5.24 -0.17 8.79
N SER A 171 5.53 -0.83 9.91
CA SER A 171 5.01 -2.18 10.18
C SER A 171 3.49 -2.19 10.34
N LEU A 172 2.86 -3.29 9.92
CA LEU A 172 1.41 -3.50 9.86
C LEU A 172 0.93 -4.52 10.90
N ASN A 173 1.76 -4.83 11.89
CA ASN A 173 1.41 -5.78 12.93
C ASN A 173 0.34 -5.19 13.86
N SER A 174 -0.89 -5.69 13.82
CA SER A 174 -2.00 -5.19 14.67
C SER A 174 -2.22 -6.02 15.94
N ASP A 175 -1.26 -6.87 16.32
CA ASP A 175 -1.44 -7.77 17.47
C ASP A 175 -1.57 -7.02 18.81
N ILE A 176 -2.56 -7.41 19.61
CA ILE A 176 -2.92 -6.77 20.89
C ILE A 176 -2.34 -7.47 22.12
N VAL A 177 -1.68 -8.61 21.95
CA VAL A 177 -1.14 -9.45 23.04
C VAL A 177 0.38 -9.54 23.04
N ALA A 178 1.04 -9.13 21.96
CA ALA A 178 2.48 -9.22 21.74
C ALA A 178 3.28 -8.57 22.87
N GLY A 179 2.80 -7.43 23.38
CA GLY A 179 3.43 -6.71 24.50
C GLY A 179 3.42 -7.45 25.84
N ALA A 180 2.67 -8.55 25.97
CA ALA A 180 2.64 -9.41 27.15
C ALA A 180 3.48 -10.68 27.00
N LEU A 181 4.08 -10.94 25.82
CA LEU A 181 4.81 -12.17 25.58
C LEU A 181 6.21 -12.12 26.20
N LEU A 182 6.61 -13.24 26.81
CA LEU A 182 7.96 -13.45 27.32
C LEU A 182 8.70 -14.48 26.46
N PRO A 183 10.00 -14.29 26.19
CA PRO A 183 10.78 -15.23 25.38
C PRO A 183 11.00 -16.59 26.06
N ARG A 184 10.73 -16.69 27.37
CA ARG A 184 10.89 -17.88 28.20
C ARG A 184 9.75 -17.99 29.23
N ALA A 185 9.64 -19.15 29.88
CA ALA A 185 8.72 -19.34 31.01
C ALA A 185 8.80 -18.17 32.02
N PRO A 186 7.67 -17.63 32.51
CA PRO A 186 6.30 -18.16 32.42
C PRO A 186 5.56 -17.89 31.09
N TRP A 187 6.26 -17.43 30.05
CA TRP A 187 5.79 -17.19 28.67
C TRP A 187 4.87 -15.98 28.49
N VAL A 188 4.17 -15.58 29.54
CA VAL A 188 3.30 -14.40 29.54
C VAL A 188 3.59 -13.55 30.78
N ASP A 189 3.73 -12.24 30.61
CA ASP A 189 3.82 -11.27 31.69
C ASP A 189 2.42 -11.00 32.26
N ARG A 190 2.18 -11.44 33.49
CA ARG A 190 0.88 -11.27 34.16
C ARG A 190 0.49 -9.80 34.34
N ALA A 191 1.45 -8.92 34.62
CA ALA A 191 1.14 -7.50 34.80
C ALA A 191 0.73 -6.85 33.47
N ALA A 192 1.34 -7.27 32.35
CA ALA A 192 0.92 -6.84 31.03
C ALA A 192 -0.48 -7.36 30.67
N VAL A 193 -0.78 -8.62 30.98
CA VAL A 193 -2.13 -9.19 30.80
C VAL A 193 -3.17 -8.42 31.59
N ASP A 194 -2.91 -8.09 32.85
CA ASP A 194 -3.88 -7.37 33.69
C ASP A 194 -4.16 -5.96 33.16
N ARG A 195 -3.13 -5.28 32.59
CA ARG A 195 -3.31 -4.01 31.87
C ARG A 195 -4.16 -4.18 30.61
N ILE A 196 -3.81 -5.14 29.75
CA ILE A 196 -4.55 -5.45 28.52
C ILE A 196 -6.00 -5.80 28.85
N ALA A 197 -6.24 -6.55 29.92
CA ALA A 197 -7.58 -6.92 30.37
C ALA A 197 -8.42 -5.69 30.77
N ALA A 198 -7.83 -4.73 31.47
CA ALA A 198 -8.50 -3.49 31.84
C ALA A 198 -8.85 -2.65 30.59
N GLU A 199 -7.89 -2.50 29.66
CA GLU A 199 -8.09 -1.81 28.39
C GLU A 199 -9.18 -2.48 27.54
N PHE A 200 -9.15 -3.81 27.44
CA PHE A 200 -10.15 -4.59 26.70
C PHE A 200 -11.54 -4.42 27.28
N ARG A 201 -11.70 -4.47 28.61
CA ARG A 201 -13.02 -4.22 29.25
C ARG A 201 -13.55 -2.82 28.93
N GLN A 202 -12.70 -1.80 29.07
CA GLN A 202 -13.08 -0.42 28.72
C GLN A 202 -13.53 -0.31 27.27
N PHE A 203 -12.79 -0.93 26.36
CA PHE A 203 -13.11 -0.92 24.93
C PHE A 203 -14.43 -1.65 24.62
N ILE A 204 -14.64 -2.83 25.20
CA ILE A 204 -15.87 -3.62 25.03
C ILE A 204 -17.08 -2.88 25.60
N ASP A 205 -16.98 -2.30 26.80
CA ASP A 205 -18.06 -1.52 27.41
C ASP A 205 -18.44 -0.32 26.52
N HIS A 206 -17.43 0.41 26.02
CA HIS A 206 -17.62 1.53 25.08
C HIS A 206 -18.29 1.07 23.77
N SER A 207 -17.83 -0.02 23.19
CA SER A 207 -18.34 -0.56 21.92
C SER A 207 -19.77 -1.09 22.06
N ALA A 208 -20.08 -1.79 23.15
CA ALA A 208 -21.44 -2.24 23.45
C ALA A 208 -22.41 -1.04 23.59
N ALA A 209 -21.97 0.03 24.25
CA ALA A 209 -22.76 1.25 24.39
C ALA A 209 -22.99 1.98 23.05
N GLN A 210 -22.05 1.90 22.10
CA GLN A 210 -22.22 2.41 20.74
C GLN A 210 -23.11 1.50 19.85
N GLY A 211 -23.41 0.29 20.31
CA GLY A 211 -24.34 -0.64 19.66
C GLY A 211 -23.69 -1.83 18.95
N TYR A 212 -22.38 -2.02 19.10
CA TYR A 212 -21.69 -3.20 18.58
C TYR A 212 -22.09 -4.44 19.38
N ASN A 213 -22.21 -5.58 18.69
CA ASN A 213 -22.54 -6.87 19.30
C ASN A 213 -21.53 -7.97 18.93
N GLY A 214 -20.37 -7.60 18.40
CA GLY A 214 -19.24 -8.50 18.26
C GLY A 214 -17.91 -7.79 18.09
N VAL A 215 -16.85 -8.53 18.32
CA VAL A 215 -15.46 -8.05 18.31
C VAL A 215 -14.57 -9.07 17.61
N VAL A 216 -13.62 -8.57 16.84
CA VAL A 216 -12.57 -9.35 16.20
C VAL A 216 -11.29 -9.19 17.02
N VAL A 217 -10.70 -10.30 17.46
CA VAL A 217 -9.43 -10.33 18.22
C VAL A 217 -8.38 -11.13 17.44
N PRO A 218 -7.08 -10.78 17.51
CA PRO A 218 -6.07 -11.47 16.74
C PRO A 218 -5.72 -12.85 17.32
N GLY A 219 -5.24 -13.73 16.44
CA GLY A 219 -4.54 -14.96 16.77
C GLY A 219 -5.31 -16.24 16.44
N PHE A 220 -4.57 -17.30 16.18
CA PHE A 220 -5.05 -18.67 16.02
C PHE A 220 -3.98 -19.65 16.53
N LEU A 221 -2.80 -19.66 15.89
CA LEU A 221 -1.75 -20.63 16.17
C LEU A 221 -1.11 -20.47 17.56
N GLU A 222 -1.24 -19.29 18.13
CA GLU A 222 -0.71 -18.89 19.42
C GLU A 222 -1.48 -19.54 20.58
N TYR A 223 -2.67 -20.08 20.30
CA TYR A 223 -3.57 -20.70 21.28
C TYR A 223 -3.73 -22.22 21.09
N VAL A 224 -2.98 -22.83 20.16
CA VAL A 224 -3.11 -24.27 19.83
C VAL A 224 -1.79 -25.02 20.00
N THR A 225 -1.90 -26.27 20.44
CA THR A 225 -0.77 -27.18 20.69
C THR A 225 -0.67 -28.29 19.64
N PHE A 226 -1.70 -28.47 18.80
CA PHE A 226 -1.82 -29.57 17.84
C PHE A 226 -1.80 -30.97 18.49
N ALA A 227 -2.30 -31.08 19.72
CA ALA A 227 -2.32 -32.36 20.45
C ALA A 227 -3.15 -33.45 19.76
N GLY A 228 -4.09 -33.07 18.88
CA GLY A 228 -4.89 -33.99 18.08
C GLY A 228 -4.23 -34.49 16.78
N VAL A 229 -2.96 -34.14 16.52
CA VAL A 229 -2.25 -34.53 15.28
C VAL A 229 -1.25 -35.64 15.58
N GLY A 230 -1.37 -36.77 14.87
CA GLY A 230 -0.48 -37.91 15.03
C GLY A 230 -0.54 -38.50 16.44
N ASP A 231 0.60 -38.58 17.12
CA ASP A 231 0.75 -39.01 18.51
C ASP A 231 0.64 -37.86 19.53
N GLY A 232 0.28 -36.66 19.07
CA GLY A 232 0.24 -35.43 19.86
C GLY A 232 1.59 -34.69 19.95
N HIS A 233 2.65 -35.24 19.35
CA HIS A 233 3.99 -34.63 19.27
C HIS A 233 4.53 -34.51 17.84
N ALA A 234 3.70 -34.80 16.84
CA ALA A 234 4.08 -34.79 15.43
C ALA A 234 4.45 -33.38 14.92
N VAL A 235 3.70 -32.34 15.34
CA VAL A 235 3.96 -30.93 14.97
C VAL A 235 4.97 -30.30 15.92
N TYR A 236 4.71 -30.41 17.23
CA TYR A 236 5.58 -29.90 18.29
C TYR A 236 6.17 -31.09 19.07
N PRO A 237 7.48 -31.36 18.95
CA PRO A 237 8.13 -32.45 19.66
C PRO A 237 7.96 -32.37 21.19
N ALA A 238 8.15 -33.49 21.87
CA ALA A 238 8.12 -33.52 23.33
C ALA A 238 9.12 -32.50 23.94
N GLY A 239 8.62 -31.62 24.81
CA GLY A 239 9.41 -30.54 25.43
C GLY A 239 9.51 -29.26 24.59
N ASP A 240 8.87 -29.19 23.43
CA ASP A 240 8.87 -27.97 22.61
C ASP A 240 8.16 -26.81 23.35
N PRO A 241 8.80 -25.62 23.41
CA PRO A 241 8.26 -24.47 24.14
C PRO A 241 6.93 -23.94 23.59
N HIS A 242 6.56 -24.21 22.33
CA HIS A 242 5.29 -23.77 21.74
C HIS A 242 4.08 -24.34 22.49
N VAL A 243 4.16 -25.59 22.95
CA VAL A 243 3.07 -26.23 23.72
C VAL A 243 2.86 -25.53 25.07
N ALA A 244 3.95 -25.26 25.80
CA ALA A 244 3.88 -24.59 27.10
C ALA A 244 3.43 -23.12 26.94
N ARG A 245 3.89 -22.43 25.89
CA ARG A 245 3.49 -21.07 25.55
C ARG A 245 2.01 -21.00 25.19
N ALA A 246 1.50 -21.86 24.32
CA ALA A 246 0.10 -21.85 23.92
C ALA A 246 -0.85 -22.08 25.10
N ARG A 247 -0.50 -23.00 26.02
CA ARG A 247 -1.26 -23.21 27.27
C ARG A 247 -1.24 -21.97 28.18
N ALA A 248 -0.09 -21.30 28.28
CA ALA A 248 0.03 -20.05 29.05
C ALA A 248 -0.81 -18.92 28.43
N MET A 249 -0.81 -18.80 27.09
CA MET A 249 -1.63 -17.86 26.33
C MET A 249 -3.12 -18.11 26.56
N VAL A 250 -3.59 -19.36 26.43
CA VAL A 250 -4.98 -19.73 26.73
C VAL A 250 -5.35 -19.35 28.15
N THR A 251 -4.53 -19.73 29.13
CA THR A 251 -4.78 -19.43 30.55
C THR A 251 -4.85 -17.92 30.83
N ALA A 252 -3.99 -17.14 30.18
CA ALA A 252 -3.91 -15.70 30.38
C ALA A 252 -5.05 -14.94 29.70
N PHE A 253 -5.38 -15.28 28.44
CA PHE A 253 -6.24 -14.46 27.59
C PHE A 253 -7.65 -15.01 27.37
N ALA A 254 -7.92 -16.29 27.65
CA ALA A 254 -9.30 -16.80 27.64
C ALA A 254 -10.26 -15.97 28.51
N PRO A 255 -9.90 -15.60 29.76
CA PRO A 255 -10.76 -14.78 30.59
C PRO A 255 -10.89 -13.33 30.10
N VAL A 256 -9.88 -12.82 29.39
CA VAL A 256 -9.88 -11.46 28.84
C VAL A 256 -10.89 -11.37 27.72
N PHE A 257 -10.76 -12.21 26.70
CA PHE A 257 -11.67 -12.20 25.55
C PHE A 257 -13.07 -12.71 25.91
N GLY A 258 -13.16 -13.66 26.85
CA GLY A 258 -14.43 -14.16 27.38
C GLY A 258 -15.31 -13.08 28.01
N TYR A 259 -14.76 -11.94 28.44
CA TYR A 259 -15.54 -10.81 28.93
C TYR A 259 -16.51 -10.25 27.87
N ALA A 260 -16.08 -10.16 26.60
CA ALA A 260 -16.95 -9.72 25.52
C ALA A 260 -18.18 -10.65 25.36
N ALA A 261 -17.96 -11.97 25.42
CA ALA A 261 -19.03 -12.94 25.38
C ALA A 261 -19.98 -12.84 26.59
N GLN A 262 -19.48 -12.52 27.79
CA GLN A 262 -20.32 -12.28 28.98
C GLN A 262 -21.24 -11.07 28.82
N LEU A 263 -20.85 -10.09 28.00
CA LEU A 263 -21.69 -8.95 27.62
C LEU A 263 -22.58 -9.24 26.40
N GLY A 264 -22.59 -10.48 25.91
CA GLY A 264 -23.39 -10.92 24.78
C GLY A 264 -22.81 -10.54 23.43
N MET A 265 -21.52 -10.19 23.35
CA MET A 265 -20.84 -9.95 22.08
C MET A 265 -20.31 -11.24 21.48
N ARG A 266 -20.41 -11.38 20.15
CA ARG A 266 -19.77 -12.46 19.39
C ARG A 266 -18.27 -12.21 19.29
N VAL A 267 -17.45 -13.20 19.58
CA VAL A 267 -15.98 -13.09 19.58
C VAL A 267 -15.41 -13.89 18.41
N TYR A 268 -14.81 -13.22 17.43
CA TYR A 268 -14.15 -13.87 16.30
C TYR A 268 -12.64 -13.72 16.43
N PHE A 269 -11.92 -14.83 16.35
CA PHE A 269 -10.46 -14.82 16.28
C PHE A 269 -10.02 -14.55 14.83
N MET A 270 -8.96 -13.79 14.58
CA MET A 270 -8.49 -13.47 13.23
C MET A 270 -7.10 -14.03 12.96
N THR A 271 -6.92 -14.63 11.79
CA THR A 271 -5.63 -15.15 11.34
C THR A 271 -5.38 -14.92 9.84
N ASP A 272 -4.11 -14.73 9.49
CA ASP A 272 -3.64 -14.73 8.12
C ASP A 272 -3.20 -16.14 7.70
N MET A 273 -3.80 -16.68 6.65
CA MET A 273 -3.49 -17.99 6.12
C MET A 273 -2.60 -17.88 4.87
N LEU A 274 -1.49 -18.60 4.78
CA LEU A 274 -1.09 -19.71 5.65
C LEU A 274 -0.31 -19.24 6.89
N ALA A 275 -0.88 -19.46 8.07
CA ALA A 275 -0.23 -19.20 9.36
C ALA A 275 0.76 -20.32 9.68
N LEU A 276 1.95 -19.98 10.17
CA LEU A 276 3.07 -20.91 10.37
C LEU A 276 3.83 -20.60 11.66
N SER A 277 4.44 -21.64 12.23
CA SER A 277 5.57 -21.57 13.16
C SER A 277 6.74 -22.38 12.59
N GLY A 278 7.96 -22.22 13.10
CA GLY A 278 9.12 -22.97 12.63
C GLY A 278 8.89 -24.49 12.56
N PRO A 279 8.48 -25.15 13.67
CA PRO A 279 8.16 -26.58 13.67
C PRO A 279 6.99 -26.96 12.76
N LEU A 280 5.93 -26.14 12.70
CA LEU A 280 4.78 -26.39 11.83
C LEU A 280 5.16 -26.35 10.35
N ASP A 281 5.95 -25.37 9.91
CA ASP A 281 6.42 -25.27 8.52
C ASP A 281 7.25 -26.50 8.13
N ALA A 282 8.13 -26.96 9.03
CA ALA A 282 8.92 -28.18 8.83
C ALA A 282 8.03 -29.43 8.72
N TYR A 283 7.00 -29.54 9.57
CA TYR A 283 6.06 -30.67 9.54
C TYR A 283 5.23 -30.69 8.24
N LEU A 284 4.69 -29.53 7.84
CA LEU A 284 3.84 -29.40 6.65
C LEU A 284 4.58 -29.70 5.34
N ALA A 285 5.90 -29.51 5.28
CA ALA A 285 6.71 -29.85 4.10
C ALA A 285 6.59 -31.34 3.69
N GLY A 286 6.25 -32.23 4.62
CA GLY A 286 6.01 -33.66 4.36
C GLY A 286 4.54 -34.04 4.11
N GLN A 287 3.59 -33.10 4.26
CA GLN A 287 2.16 -33.37 4.22
C GLN A 287 1.58 -33.14 2.82
N ARG A 288 0.69 -34.05 2.39
CA ARG A 288 -0.07 -33.89 1.15
C ARG A 288 -1.30 -33.00 1.33
N ASP A 289 -1.93 -33.07 2.49
CA ASP A 289 -3.07 -32.26 2.86
C ASP A 289 -2.73 -31.46 4.14
N PRO A 290 -2.38 -30.17 4.02
CA PRO A 290 -2.09 -29.35 5.19
C PRO A 290 -3.36 -29.05 6.00
N TRP A 291 -4.56 -29.13 5.41
CA TRP A 291 -5.78 -28.65 6.04
C TRP A 291 -6.25 -29.52 7.19
N ALA A 292 -6.01 -30.83 7.14
CA ALA A 292 -6.29 -31.73 8.27
C ALA A 292 -5.61 -31.28 9.57
N VAL A 293 -4.39 -30.73 9.47
CA VAL A 293 -3.63 -30.19 10.62
C VAL A 293 -4.33 -28.95 11.20
N TYR A 294 -4.73 -28.02 10.34
CA TYR A 294 -5.44 -26.81 10.75
C TYR A 294 -6.85 -27.12 11.28
N GLN A 295 -7.53 -28.14 10.77
CA GLN A 295 -8.80 -28.61 11.35
C GLN A 295 -8.61 -29.10 12.79
N ALA A 296 -7.54 -29.86 13.06
CA ALA A 296 -7.22 -30.29 14.42
C ALA A 296 -6.94 -29.09 15.33
N GLY A 297 -6.15 -28.12 14.86
CA GLY A 297 -5.91 -26.86 15.58
C GLY A 297 -7.18 -26.06 15.84
N LEU A 298 -8.10 -25.96 14.86
CA LEU A 298 -9.35 -25.23 15.03
C LEU A 298 -10.29 -25.90 16.03
N ARG A 299 -10.40 -27.24 16.00
CA ARG A 299 -11.14 -27.99 17.03
C ARG A 299 -10.56 -27.74 18.42
N GLU A 300 -9.23 -27.71 18.53
CA GLU A 300 -8.55 -27.43 19.80
C GLU A 300 -8.80 -25.98 20.27
N LEU A 301 -8.78 -25.00 19.37
CA LEU A 301 -9.14 -23.61 19.70
C LEU A 301 -10.56 -23.55 20.26
N PHE A 302 -11.56 -24.12 19.56
CA PHE A 302 -12.94 -24.08 20.04
C PHE A 302 -13.18 -24.87 21.33
N ALA A 303 -12.41 -25.94 21.56
CA ALA A 303 -12.47 -26.68 22.82
C ALA A 303 -11.86 -25.89 24.00
N SER A 304 -10.75 -25.19 23.77
CA SER A 304 -10.04 -24.41 24.79
C SER A 304 -10.65 -23.02 25.04
N MET A 305 -11.31 -22.46 24.03
CA MET A 305 -11.96 -21.15 24.03
C MET A 305 -13.44 -21.28 23.61
N PRO A 306 -14.30 -21.95 24.40
CA PRO A 306 -15.68 -22.26 24.00
C PRO A 306 -16.58 -21.03 23.79
N PHE A 307 -16.15 -19.85 24.24
CA PHE A 307 -16.84 -18.58 23.98
C PHE A 307 -16.62 -18.05 22.55
N ALA A 308 -15.61 -18.54 21.82
CA ALA A 308 -15.28 -18.10 20.47
C ALA A 308 -16.44 -18.37 19.50
N SER A 309 -17.02 -17.34 18.90
CA SER A 309 -18.13 -17.48 17.94
C SER A 309 -17.66 -17.99 16.56
N GLY A 310 -16.37 -17.89 16.27
CA GLY A 310 -15.81 -18.37 15.00
C GLY A 310 -14.39 -17.89 14.74
N LEU A 311 -13.95 -18.07 13.50
CA LEU A 311 -12.64 -17.64 13.01
C LEU A 311 -12.80 -16.76 11.76
N MET A 312 -12.10 -15.64 11.73
CA MET A 312 -11.91 -14.76 10.58
C MET A 312 -10.58 -15.07 9.88
N ILE A 313 -10.64 -15.31 8.57
CA ILE A 313 -9.49 -15.72 7.76
C ILE A 313 -9.23 -14.67 6.68
N ARG A 314 -7.97 -14.25 6.53
CA ARG A 314 -7.45 -13.50 5.38
C ARG A 314 -6.33 -14.31 4.70
N ILE A 315 -6.23 -14.23 3.37
CA ILE A 315 -5.15 -14.90 2.59
C ILE A 315 -4.31 -13.93 1.75
N GLY A 316 -4.75 -12.68 1.63
CA GLY A 316 -4.18 -11.69 0.73
C GLY A 316 -2.92 -11.00 1.20
N GLU A 317 -2.59 -11.11 2.48
CA GLU A 317 -1.52 -10.35 3.12
C GLU A 317 -0.74 -11.25 4.08
N GLY A 318 0.55 -10.95 4.22
CA GLY A 318 1.45 -11.67 5.12
C GLY A 318 2.90 -11.28 4.89
N GLY A 319 3.83 -12.02 5.51
CA GLY A 319 5.26 -11.75 5.40
C GLY A 319 5.81 -10.85 6.51
N SER A 320 6.98 -10.25 6.29
CA SER A 320 7.76 -9.60 7.34
C SER A 320 7.11 -8.36 7.95
N ALA A 321 6.27 -7.64 7.20
CA ALA A 321 5.57 -6.45 7.69
C ALA A 321 4.58 -6.75 8.83
N TYR A 322 4.13 -8.00 8.95
CA TYR A 322 3.17 -8.47 9.96
C TYR A 322 3.83 -9.28 11.10
N ARG A 323 5.16 -9.42 11.10
CA ARG A 323 5.87 -10.19 12.12
C ARG A 323 6.02 -9.39 13.41
N ALA A 324 5.76 -10.00 14.55
CA ALA A 324 6.19 -9.44 15.83
C ALA A 324 7.65 -9.82 16.12
N PRO A 325 8.50 -8.85 16.50
CA PRO A 325 9.86 -9.14 16.94
C PRO A 325 9.91 -10.18 18.08
N GLY A 326 10.78 -11.18 17.96
CA GLY A 326 10.93 -12.22 18.98
C GLY A 326 9.82 -13.29 19.01
N TRP A 327 8.87 -13.23 18.08
CA TRP A 327 7.79 -14.21 17.95
C TRP A 327 8.03 -15.13 16.73
N ASP A 328 8.09 -16.44 16.94
CA ASP A 328 8.32 -17.45 15.89
C ASP A 328 7.02 -17.85 15.15
N TYR A 329 6.05 -16.95 15.07
CA TYR A 329 4.84 -17.13 14.27
C TYR A 329 4.85 -16.13 13.13
N PHE A 330 4.46 -16.59 11.95
CA PHE A 330 4.43 -15.75 10.75
C PHE A 330 3.40 -16.28 9.75
N SER A 331 2.96 -15.41 8.85
CA SER A 331 2.10 -15.78 7.73
C SER A 331 2.85 -15.78 6.41
N ARG A 332 2.40 -16.62 5.48
CA ARG A 332 2.90 -16.71 4.10
C ARG A 332 1.73 -16.61 3.13
N ILE A 333 1.86 -15.76 2.12
CA ILE A 333 0.91 -15.68 1.00
C ILE A 333 1.10 -16.92 0.11
N ALA A 334 0.48 -18.03 0.52
CA ALA A 334 0.64 -19.36 -0.10
C ALA A 334 -0.66 -19.89 -0.72
N VAL A 335 -1.81 -19.39 -0.28
CA VAL A 335 -3.14 -19.74 -0.83
C VAL A 335 -3.43 -18.79 -1.99
N THR A 336 -3.12 -19.23 -3.20
CA THR A 336 -2.99 -18.36 -4.39
C THR A 336 -3.80 -18.81 -5.60
N THR A 337 -4.49 -19.96 -5.52
CA THR A 337 -5.40 -20.45 -6.57
C THR A 337 -6.82 -20.69 -6.05
N PRO A 338 -7.86 -20.64 -6.91
CA PRO A 338 -9.23 -20.94 -6.51
C PRO A 338 -9.37 -22.29 -5.79
N GLU A 339 -8.70 -23.34 -6.26
CA GLU A 339 -8.76 -24.68 -5.68
C GLU A 339 -8.19 -24.71 -4.26
N GLN A 340 -7.11 -23.97 -4.02
CA GLN A 340 -6.50 -23.86 -2.69
C GLN A 340 -7.41 -23.11 -1.72
N VAL A 341 -8.04 -22.01 -2.16
CA VAL A 341 -9.02 -21.28 -1.34
C VAL A 341 -10.19 -22.18 -0.98
N ARG A 342 -10.75 -22.90 -1.97
CA ARG A 342 -11.87 -23.81 -1.75
C ARG A 342 -11.51 -24.95 -0.80
N SER A 343 -10.35 -25.59 -1.00
CA SER A 343 -9.89 -26.67 -0.12
C SER A 343 -9.73 -26.19 1.32
N MET A 344 -9.16 -25.01 1.52
CA MET A 344 -9.08 -24.37 2.84
C MET A 344 -10.47 -24.13 3.43
N LEU A 345 -11.34 -23.40 2.72
CA LEU A 345 -12.65 -23.05 3.24
C LEU A 345 -13.49 -24.29 3.56
N THR A 346 -13.53 -25.30 2.69
CA THR A 346 -14.23 -26.57 2.96
C THR A 346 -13.73 -27.24 4.24
N ALA A 347 -12.42 -27.25 4.48
CA ALA A 347 -11.86 -27.85 5.69
C ALA A 347 -12.26 -27.08 6.97
N PHE A 348 -12.17 -25.75 6.95
CA PHE A 348 -12.54 -24.90 8.09
C PHE A 348 -14.05 -24.92 8.34
N LEU A 349 -14.88 -24.89 7.28
CA LEU A 349 -16.33 -24.95 7.36
C LEU A 349 -16.84 -26.28 7.94
N ALA A 350 -16.19 -27.41 7.64
CA ALA A 350 -16.55 -28.69 8.25
C ALA A 350 -16.46 -28.64 9.79
N VAL A 351 -15.39 -28.04 10.34
CA VAL A 351 -15.24 -27.87 11.80
C VAL A 351 -16.23 -26.85 12.35
N ALA A 352 -16.51 -25.79 11.60
CA ALA A 352 -17.49 -24.78 11.98
C ALA A 352 -18.91 -25.36 12.08
N GLY A 353 -19.31 -26.20 11.12
CA GLY A 353 -20.57 -26.94 11.13
C GLY A 353 -20.68 -27.90 12.32
N ASP A 354 -19.64 -28.70 12.60
CA ASP A 354 -19.60 -29.62 13.74
C ASP A 354 -19.77 -28.91 15.10
N SER A 355 -19.37 -27.64 15.19
CA SER A 355 -19.32 -26.86 16.43
C SER A 355 -20.34 -25.73 16.52
N GLY A 356 -21.16 -25.54 15.48
CA GLY A 356 -22.14 -24.45 15.38
C GLY A 356 -21.51 -23.05 15.38
N ARG A 357 -20.33 -22.88 14.78
CA ARG A 357 -19.57 -21.62 14.71
C ARG A 357 -19.53 -21.08 13.29
N ASP A 358 -19.08 -19.85 13.08
CA ASP A 358 -18.91 -19.29 11.72
C ASP A 358 -17.43 -19.24 11.30
N ILE A 359 -17.21 -19.29 9.99
CA ILE A 359 -15.98 -18.84 9.35
C ILE A 359 -16.27 -17.53 8.61
N ILE A 360 -15.60 -16.46 9.03
CA ILE A 360 -15.62 -15.19 8.30
C ILE A 360 -14.44 -15.18 7.33
N PHE A 361 -14.70 -15.30 6.04
CA PHE A 361 -13.66 -15.18 5.02
C PHE A 361 -13.56 -13.73 4.53
N ARG A 362 -12.43 -13.08 4.79
CA ARG A 362 -12.13 -11.77 4.22
C ARG A 362 -11.73 -11.92 2.76
N SER A 363 -12.48 -11.31 1.85
CA SER A 363 -12.19 -11.38 0.42
C SER A 363 -10.93 -10.61 0.01
N TRP A 364 -10.38 -9.78 0.91
CA TRP A 364 -9.16 -8.97 0.73
C TRP A 364 -7.95 -9.84 0.32
N THR A 365 -7.58 -9.73 -0.96
CA THR A 365 -6.61 -10.57 -1.68
C THR A 365 -5.83 -9.67 -2.62
N VAL A 366 -4.59 -9.28 -2.30
CA VAL A 366 -3.87 -8.24 -3.06
C VAL A 366 -2.82 -8.85 -3.97
N GLY A 367 -3.04 -8.78 -5.29
CA GLY A 367 -2.01 -8.85 -6.35
C GLY A 367 -1.25 -10.17 -6.52
N VAL A 368 -1.44 -11.17 -5.66
CA VAL A 368 -0.68 -12.43 -5.69
C VAL A 368 -1.56 -13.60 -6.14
N GLY A 369 -1.11 -14.30 -7.19
CA GLY A 369 -1.76 -15.52 -7.69
C GLY A 369 -3.02 -15.27 -8.51
N ALA A 370 -3.72 -16.36 -8.87
CA ALA A 370 -4.96 -16.32 -9.65
C ALA A 370 -6.19 -15.82 -8.86
N VAL A 371 -6.01 -15.56 -7.56
CA VAL A 371 -7.02 -15.00 -6.65
C VAL A 371 -6.66 -13.60 -6.16
N GLY A 372 -5.58 -12.99 -6.65
CA GLY A 372 -5.09 -11.67 -6.20
C GLY A 372 -5.99 -10.47 -6.58
N ASP A 373 -7.11 -10.71 -7.25
CA ASP A 373 -8.14 -9.71 -7.54
C ASP A 373 -9.52 -10.11 -7.00
N LEU A 374 -9.61 -11.17 -6.18
CA LEU A 374 -10.88 -11.68 -5.62
C LEU A 374 -11.64 -10.60 -4.81
N HIS A 375 -10.92 -9.63 -4.25
CA HIS A 375 -11.50 -8.51 -3.51
C HIS A 375 -12.14 -7.42 -4.37
N THR A 376 -11.86 -7.35 -5.68
CA THR A 376 -12.38 -6.29 -6.58
C THR A 376 -13.06 -6.82 -7.82
N ASN A 377 -12.85 -8.08 -8.18
CA ASN A 377 -13.32 -8.68 -9.43
C ASN A 377 -14.47 -9.67 -9.17
N ALA A 378 -15.67 -9.34 -9.66
CA ALA A 378 -16.87 -10.18 -9.52
C ALA A 378 -16.74 -11.55 -10.20
N ASP A 379 -16.03 -11.67 -11.32
CA ASP A 379 -15.81 -12.95 -11.99
C ASP A 379 -14.87 -13.85 -11.19
N SER A 380 -13.82 -13.26 -10.59
CA SER A 380 -12.96 -13.98 -9.65
C SER A 380 -13.71 -14.40 -8.40
N TYR A 381 -14.58 -13.54 -7.88
CA TYR A 381 -15.51 -13.89 -6.79
C TYR A 381 -16.35 -15.10 -7.14
N GLN A 382 -17.06 -15.08 -8.27
CA GLN A 382 -17.93 -16.19 -8.69
C GLN A 382 -17.15 -17.50 -8.90
N ARG A 383 -15.95 -17.41 -9.49
CA ARG A 383 -15.09 -18.58 -9.72
C ARG A 383 -14.64 -19.26 -8.42
N VAL A 384 -14.37 -18.48 -7.37
CA VAL A 384 -13.85 -19.00 -6.10
C VAL A 384 -14.99 -19.43 -5.17
N LEU A 385 -16.03 -18.59 -5.04
CA LEU A 385 -17.06 -18.71 -4.01
C LEU A 385 -18.45 -19.04 -4.57
N GLY A 386 -18.72 -18.88 -5.88
CA GLY A 386 -20.07 -18.86 -6.44
C GLY A 386 -20.94 -20.07 -6.10
N ASP A 387 -20.38 -21.27 -6.12
CA ASP A 387 -21.03 -22.55 -5.80
C ASP A 387 -20.70 -23.08 -4.38
N LEU A 388 -20.02 -22.28 -3.54
CA LEU A 388 -19.80 -22.61 -2.14
C LEU A 388 -20.95 -22.06 -1.30
N ASP A 389 -21.92 -22.91 -1.00
CA ASP A 389 -23.08 -22.62 -0.17
C ASP A 389 -22.99 -23.37 1.16
N ASP A 390 -22.71 -22.64 2.23
CA ASP A 390 -22.60 -23.16 3.59
C ASP A 390 -23.15 -22.11 4.56
N PRO A 391 -24.09 -22.46 5.46
CA PRO A 391 -24.70 -21.50 6.38
C PRO A 391 -23.71 -20.93 7.39
N HIS A 392 -22.55 -21.57 7.61
CA HIS A 392 -21.49 -21.11 8.50
C HIS A 392 -20.45 -20.21 7.80
N LEU A 393 -20.57 -19.98 6.49
CA LEU A 393 -19.69 -19.07 5.75
C LEU A 393 -20.25 -17.65 5.71
N ILE A 394 -19.48 -16.70 6.22
CA ILE A 394 -19.72 -15.25 6.07
C ILE A 394 -18.58 -14.66 5.24
N VAL A 395 -18.88 -13.91 4.20
CA VAL A 395 -17.86 -13.22 3.39
C VAL A 395 -17.81 -11.74 3.76
N SER A 396 -16.65 -11.31 4.27
CA SER A 396 -16.33 -9.94 4.68
C SER A 396 -15.66 -9.19 3.52
N THR A 397 -16.15 -8.00 3.17
CA THR A 397 -15.61 -7.23 2.03
C THR A 397 -15.72 -5.74 2.26
N LYS A 398 -14.64 -5.01 1.95
CA LYS A 398 -14.60 -3.54 1.99
C LYS A 398 -15.70 -2.91 1.13
N TYR A 399 -16.35 -1.88 1.64
CA TYR A 399 -17.43 -1.20 0.90
C TYR A 399 -16.94 -0.57 -0.41
N THR A 400 -15.68 -0.15 -0.48
CA THR A 400 -14.99 0.36 -1.67
C THR A 400 -14.33 -0.77 -2.47
N GLN A 401 -14.23 -0.60 -3.78
CA GLN A 401 -13.35 -1.40 -4.62
C GLN A 401 -11.89 -1.00 -4.33
N GLY A 402 -11.15 -1.85 -3.62
CA GLY A 402 -9.77 -1.54 -3.21
C GLY A 402 -9.70 -1.15 -1.72
N ASP A 403 -8.74 -0.30 -1.37
CA ASP A 403 -8.34 -0.09 0.02
C ASP A 403 -8.76 1.25 0.59
N PHE A 404 -10.00 1.42 1.08
CA PHE A 404 -10.27 2.63 1.86
C PHE A 404 -10.53 3.87 0.98
N TYR A 405 -9.60 4.26 0.11
CA TYR A 405 -9.50 5.58 -0.51
C TYR A 405 -10.83 6.17 -0.99
N SER A 406 -11.00 7.47 -0.76
CA SER A 406 -11.97 8.25 -1.50
C SER A 406 -11.70 8.20 -2.99
N HIS A 407 -12.73 8.51 -3.78
CA HIS A 407 -12.74 8.34 -5.23
C HIS A 407 -12.74 6.89 -5.73
N LEU A 408 -12.77 5.90 -4.84
CA LEU A 408 -13.03 4.52 -5.24
C LEU A 408 -14.53 4.27 -5.45
N PRO A 409 -14.90 3.43 -6.43
CA PRO A 409 -16.29 3.03 -6.60
C PRO A 409 -16.72 2.08 -5.47
N LEU A 410 -18.04 1.88 -5.32
CA LEU A 410 -18.55 0.78 -4.48
C LEU A 410 -18.04 -0.56 -4.99
N ASN A 411 -17.74 -1.47 -4.07
CA ASN A 411 -17.22 -2.79 -4.42
C ASN A 411 -18.28 -3.65 -5.12
N GLY A 412 -18.09 -3.93 -6.40
CA GLY A 412 -19.02 -4.75 -7.18
C GLY A 412 -19.16 -6.20 -6.68
N THR A 413 -18.18 -6.73 -5.94
CA THR A 413 -18.26 -8.10 -5.39
C THR A 413 -19.29 -8.21 -4.25
N LEU A 414 -19.72 -7.09 -3.67
CA LEU A 414 -20.80 -7.06 -2.66
C LEU A 414 -22.19 -7.19 -3.28
N THR A 415 -22.34 -7.13 -4.60
CA THR A 415 -23.65 -7.25 -5.27
C THR A 415 -23.83 -8.60 -5.98
N VAL A 416 -22.94 -9.57 -5.74
CA VAL A 416 -22.96 -10.90 -6.36
C VAL A 416 -22.73 -12.01 -5.33
N GLY A 417 -23.14 -13.23 -5.68
CA GLY A 417 -23.02 -14.41 -4.80
C GLY A 417 -24.21 -14.57 -3.84
N GLY A 418 -24.37 -15.79 -3.32
CA GLY A 418 -25.47 -16.13 -2.38
C GLY A 418 -25.03 -16.26 -0.91
N GLN A 419 -23.75 -16.05 -0.61
CA GLN A 419 -23.19 -16.21 0.74
C GLN A 419 -23.71 -15.13 1.68
N ARG A 420 -23.75 -15.42 2.99
CA ARG A 420 -23.94 -14.40 4.04
C ARG A 420 -22.84 -13.35 3.94
N ARG A 421 -23.18 -12.06 4.03
CA ARG A 421 -22.23 -10.95 3.83
C ARG A 421 -22.15 -10.02 5.03
N ILE A 422 -20.93 -9.56 5.30
CA ILE A 422 -20.69 -8.35 6.07
C ILE A 422 -19.87 -7.35 5.26
N VAL A 423 -20.12 -6.07 5.51
CA VAL A 423 -19.41 -4.97 4.84
C VAL A 423 -18.33 -4.40 5.78
N GLU A 424 -17.08 -4.35 5.32
CA GLU A 424 -15.99 -3.72 6.07
C GLU A 424 -16.03 -2.19 5.85
N PHE A 425 -15.77 -1.44 6.92
CA PHE A 425 -15.63 0.01 6.94
C PHE A 425 -14.42 0.40 7.80
N GLN A 426 -13.81 1.56 7.54
CA GLN A 426 -12.68 2.06 8.30
C GLN A 426 -13.02 3.42 8.92
N GLY A 427 -13.01 3.50 10.26
CA GLY A 427 -13.32 4.71 11.01
C GLY A 427 -12.13 5.67 11.12
N ARG A 428 -10.94 5.13 11.42
CA ARG A 428 -9.66 5.85 11.36
C ARG A 428 -9.06 5.70 9.96
N ARG A 429 -9.29 6.69 9.10
CA ARG A 429 -8.86 6.65 7.70
C ARG A 429 -7.35 6.66 7.56
N GLU A 430 -6.77 5.55 7.13
CA GLU A 430 -5.32 5.40 7.08
C GLU A 430 -4.67 6.32 6.03
N PHE A 431 -5.34 6.55 4.92
CA PHE A 431 -4.84 7.38 3.82
C PHE A 431 -5.23 8.85 3.93
N GLU A 432 -6.04 9.22 4.92
CA GLU A 432 -6.56 10.57 5.09
C GLU A 432 -6.11 11.14 6.44
N GLY A 433 -4.79 11.08 6.66
CA GLY A 433 -4.12 11.68 7.82
C GLY A 433 -4.16 10.84 9.10
N LEU A 434 -4.54 9.56 9.05
CA LEU A 434 -4.47 8.61 10.19
C LEU A 434 -5.13 9.12 11.48
N GLY A 435 -6.23 9.87 11.33
CA GLY A 435 -6.99 10.44 12.44
C GLY A 435 -6.48 11.79 12.96
N ALA A 436 -5.50 12.43 12.29
CA ALA A 436 -5.05 13.78 12.61
C ALA A 436 -5.93 14.89 12.00
N LEU A 437 -6.75 14.56 10.99
CA LEU A 437 -7.60 15.51 10.27
C LEU A 437 -9.08 15.31 10.64
N PRO A 438 -9.88 16.39 10.76
CA PRO A 438 -11.34 16.26 10.80
C PRO A 438 -11.81 15.53 9.55
N ASN A 439 -12.58 14.44 9.75
CA ASN A 439 -12.95 13.54 8.68
C ASN A 439 -14.26 12.79 9.03
N ASP A 440 -15.40 13.47 8.85
CA ASP A 440 -16.72 12.90 9.12
C ASP A 440 -17.19 12.04 7.94
N LEU A 441 -17.21 10.73 8.15
CA LEU A 441 -17.63 9.74 7.14
C LEU A 441 -19.12 9.37 7.26
N THR A 442 -19.86 9.97 8.20
CA THR A 442 -21.20 9.52 8.59
C THR A 442 -22.16 9.47 7.40
N ALA A 443 -22.23 10.54 6.61
CA ALA A 443 -23.11 10.62 5.45
C ALA A 443 -22.66 9.72 4.28
N LEU A 444 -21.34 9.57 4.10
CA LEU A 444 -20.75 8.67 3.10
C LEU A 444 -21.07 7.21 3.41
N HIS A 445 -20.80 6.78 4.65
CA HIS A 445 -21.08 5.43 5.12
C HIS A 445 -22.57 5.11 5.09
N ALA A 446 -23.45 6.05 5.47
CA ALA A 446 -24.89 5.88 5.36
C ALA A 446 -25.33 5.64 3.90
N SER A 447 -24.81 6.44 2.97
CA SER A 447 -25.13 6.32 1.53
C SER A 447 -24.63 5.00 0.96
N ALA A 448 -23.39 4.61 1.28
CA ALA A 448 -22.83 3.32 0.88
C ALA A 448 -23.67 2.16 1.42
N LEU A 449 -24.00 2.17 2.71
CA LEU A 449 -24.78 1.12 3.35
C LEU A 449 -26.18 1.01 2.74
N ALA A 450 -26.89 2.13 2.54
CA ALA A 450 -28.21 2.13 1.93
C ALA A 450 -28.20 1.54 0.51
N LEU A 451 -27.24 1.94 -0.33
CA LEU A 451 -27.08 1.41 -1.70
C LEU A 451 -26.78 -0.09 -1.70
N LEU A 452 -25.92 -0.56 -0.79
CA LEU A 452 -25.55 -1.96 -0.68
C LEU A 452 -26.72 -2.83 -0.18
N LEU A 453 -27.42 -2.39 0.85
CA LEU A 453 -28.59 -3.10 1.40
C LEU A 453 -29.74 -3.19 0.38
N ALA A 454 -29.90 -2.19 -0.48
CA ALA A 454 -30.88 -2.23 -1.56
C ALA A 454 -30.50 -3.24 -2.68
N ARG A 455 -29.21 -3.55 -2.84
CA ARG A 455 -28.69 -4.41 -3.92
C ARG A 455 -28.38 -5.83 -3.48
N ASN A 456 -28.16 -6.08 -2.20
CA ASN A 456 -27.84 -7.40 -1.69
C ASN A 456 -28.61 -7.72 -0.38
N PRO A 457 -29.62 -8.60 -0.45
CA PRO A 457 -30.38 -9.01 0.73
C PRO A 457 -29.61 -9.90 1.70
N HIS A 458 -28.46 -10.47 1.29
CA HIS A 458 -27.61 -11.32 2.12
C HIS A 458 -26.65 -10.55 3.03
N ILE A 459 -26.63 -9.22 2.94
CA ILE A 459 -25.88 -8.38 3.89
C ILE A 459 -26.61 -8.41 5.24
N GLU A 460 -25.97 -9.07 6.20
CA GLU A 460 -26.49 -9.24 7.57
C GLU A 460 -25.73 -8.40 8.59
N GLY A 461 -24.63 -7.76 8.20
CA GLY A 461 -23.76 -7.09 9.15
C GLY A 461 -22.71 -6.15 8.57
N VAL A 462 -21.97 -5.55 9.48
CA VAL A 462 -20.83 -4.67 9.22
C VAL A 462 -19.66 -5.03 10.13
N TRP A 463 -18.46 -4.70 9.68
CA TRP A 463 -17.26 -4.67 10.51
C TRP A 463 -16.57 -3.32 10.38
N LEU A 464 -16.55 -2.54 11.46
CA LEU A 464 -15.83 -1.27 11.49
C LEU A 464 -14.45 -1.43 12.13
N TRP A 465 -13.43 -0.86 11.49
CA TRP A 465 -12.11 -0.71 12.08
C TRP A 465 -12.03 0.61 12.84
N THR A 466 -11.89 0.54 14.15
CA THR A 466 -11.80 1.71 15.03
C THR A 466 -10.38 2.21 15.17
N GLN A 467 -9.38 1.33 15.04
CA GLN A 467 -7.95 1.69 15.18
C GLN A 467 -7.07 1.03 14.12
N ASP A 468 -7.42 -0.19 13.68
CA ASP A 468 -6.69 -0.95 12.67
C ASP A 468 -6.72 -0.26 11.30
N GLY A 469 -5.73 -0.58 10.46
CA GLY A 469 -5.44 0.10 9.21
C GLY A 469 -4.21 1.01 9.33
N GLY A 470 -3.33 0.94 8.34
CA GLY A 470 -2.07 1.66 8.30
C GLY A 470 -1.00 1.20 9.31
N PRO A 471 0.14 1.91 9.33
CA PRO A 471 1.29 1.57 10.15
C PRO A 471 1.05 1.83 11.63
N LEU A 472 1.79 1.11 12.47
CA LEU A 472 1.73 1.26 13.92
C LEU A 472 2.29 2.59 14.42
N HIS A 473 3.51 2.94 13.97
CA HIS A 473 4.29 4.04 14.56
C HIS A 473 4.74 5.10 13.54
N ALA A 474 4.43 4.93 12.25
CA ALA A 474 4.57 6.00 11.25
C ALA A 474 3.26 6.81 11.17
N GLY A 475 3.33 8.12 11.39
CA GLY A 475 2.15 8.99 11.50
C GLY A 475 1.78 9.33 12.95
N PRO A 476 0.57 9.86 13.20
CA PRO A 476 0.19 10.41 14.50
C PRO A 476 0.11 9.34 15.60
N ARG A 477 0.61 9.69 16.80
CA ARG A 477 0.48 8.92 18.05
C ARG A 477 -0.94 9.04 18.60
N THR A 478 -1.87 8.39 17.92
CA THR A 478 -3.29 8.34 18.30
C THR A 478 -3.70 6.90 18.60
N LEU A 479 -4.10 6.66 19.85
CA LEU A 479 -4.59 5.37 20.33
C LEU A 479 -6.01 5.55 20.86
N TYR A 480 -6.97 4.91 20.20
CA TYR A 480 -8.40 5.01 20.47
C TYR A 480 -8.71 4.73 21.94
N LEU A 481 -9.45 5.63 22.59
CA LEU A 481 -9.78 5.64 24.03
C LEU A 481 -8.60 5.85 24.99
N ARG A 482 -7.37 6.07 24.49
CA ARG A 482 -6.16 6.15 25.32
C ARG A 482 -5.38 7.45 25.15
N THR A 483 -4.83 7.73 23.96
CA THR A 483 -3.93 8.86 23.73
C THR A 483 -4.20 9.60 22.41
N GLY A 484 -3.66 10.82 22.29
CA GLY A 484 -3.90 11.70 21.15
C GLY A 484 -5.33 12.24 21.09
N PHE A 485 -5.74 12.71 19.91
CA PHE A 485 -7.07 13.30 19.68
C PHE A 485 -8.03 12.36 18.93
N TRP A 486 -8.18 11.15 19.48
CA TRP A 486 -8.97 10.07 18.90
C TRP A 486 -10.46 10.37 18.72
N GLN A 487 -10.98 11.42 19.38
CA GLN A 487 -12.34 11.90 19.19
C GLN A 487 -12.63 12.23 17.72
N LEU A 488 -11.64 12.66 16.92
CA LEU A 488 -11.85 12.96 15.50
C LEU A 488 -12.38 11.77 14.70
N TYR A 489 -12.02 10.53 15.09
CA TYR A 489 -12.49 9.31 14.41
C TYR A 489 -13.42 8.44 15.28
N ASP A 490 -13.59 8.73 16.57
CA ASP A 490 -14.68 8.16 17.40
C ASP A 490 -16.06 8.48 16.81
N LEU A 491 -16.21 9.65 16.19
CA LEU A 491 -17.43 10.00 15.44
C LEU A 491 -17.80 8.90 14.44
N ASN A 492 -16.84 8.37 13.69
CA ASN A 492 -17.08 7.36 12.67
C ASN A 492 -17.44 5.99 13.30
N ALA A 493 -16.91 5.69 14.49
CA ALA A 493 -17.29 4.52 15.30
C ALA A 493 -18.71 4.61 15.84
N TYR A 494 -19.01 5.72 16.50
CA TYR A 494 -20.34 6.03 16.97
C TYR A 494 -21.38 5.98 15.82
N ALA A 495 -21.05 6.60 14.68
CA ALA A 495 -21.94 6.69 13.54
C ALA A 495 -22.25 5.33 12.92
N MET A 496 -21.25 4.47 12.71
CA MET A 496 -21.49 3.14 12.15
C MET A 496 -22.31 2.26 13.10
N GLY A 497 -22.08 2.34 14.42
CA GLY A 497 -22.91 1.65 15.41
C GLY A 497 -24.38 2.05 15.32
N ARG A 498 -24.66 3.35 15.15
CA ARG A 498 -26.03 3.88 14.93
C ARG A 498 -26.62 3.42 13.59
N LEU A 499 -25.88 3.57 12.49
CA LEU A 499 -26.32 3.23 11.13
C LEU A 499 -26.57 1.72 10.98
N ALA A 500 -25.77 0.86 11.61
CA ALA A 500 -25.98 -0.58 11.53
C ALA A 500 -27.26 -1.04 12.25
N ARG A 501 -27.70 -0.33 13.31
CA ARG A 501 -29.00 -0.56 13.95
C ARG A 501 -30.15 0.03 13.14
N GLU A 502 -30.00 1.27 12.67
CA GLU A 502 -31.01 2.05 11.97
C GLU A 502 -30.42 2.70 10.70
N PRO A 503 -30.33 1.98 9.55
CA PRO A 503 -29.68 2.50 8.35
C PRO A 503 -30.36 3.73 7.73
N ASP A 504 -31.64 3.93 8.01
CA ASP A 504 -32.42 5.08 7.54
C ASP A 504 -32.31 6.31 8.48
N ALA A 505 -31.51 6.23 9.55
CA ALA A 505 -31.31 7.34 10.45
C ALA A 505 -30.59 8.51 9.74
N ASP A 506 -31.05 9.74 10.01
CA ASP A 506 -30.47 10.94 9.43
C ASP A 506 -28.98 11.09 9.82
N PRO A 507 -28.04 11.07 8.87
CA PRO A 507 -26.61 11.15 9.15
C PRO A 507 -26.22 12.43 9.89
N GLY A 508 -26.83 13.56 9.53
CA GLY A 508 -26.56 14.83 10.20
C GLY A 508 -26.94 14.80 11.68
N THR A 509 -28.08 14.18 12.01
CA THR A 509 -28.54 14.02 13.40
C THR A 509 -27.60 13.14 14.19
N ILE A 510 -27.03 12.08 13.58
CA ILE A 510 -26.02 11.23 14.21
C ILE A 510 -24.77 12.05 14.54
N THR A 511 -24.23 12.83 13.59
CA THR A 511 -23.08 13.71 13.86
C THR A 511 -23.39 14.72 14.96
N SER A 512 -24.58 15.34 14.92
CA SER A 512 -25.03 16.30 15.94
C SER A 512 -25.16 15.69 17.33
N ASP A 513 -25.71 14.48 17.42
CA ASP A 513 -25.78 13.69 18.66
C ASP A 513 -24.39 13.49 19.25
N TRP A 514 -23.44 13.03 18.43
CA TRP A 514 -22.08 12.79 18.89
C TRP A 514 -21.37 14.09 19.32
N VAL A 515 -21.47 15.17 18.54
CA VAL A 515 -20.90 16.48 18.90
C VAL A 515 -21.48 16.97 20.22
N TYR A 516 -22.79 16.76 20.44
CA TYR A 516 -23.47 17.11 21.68
C TYR A 516 -22.90 16.34 22.89
N GLN A 517 -22.67 15.03 22.71
CA GLN A 517 -22.14 14.15 23.74
C GLN A 517 -20.68 14.47 24.06
N THR A 518 -19.87 14.78 23.03
CA THR A 518 -18.41 14.84 23.13
C THR A 518 -17.88 16.25 23.40
N PHE A 519 -18.36 17.27 22.68
CA PHE A 519 -17.72 18.60 22.68
C PHE A 519 -18.47 19.64 23.50
N SER A 520 -19.79 19.74 23.37
CA SER A 520 -20.57 20.81 24.01
C SER A 520 -22.04 20.45 24.08
N SER A 521 -22.75 20.94 25.11
CA SER A 521 -24.22 20.91 25.15
C SER A 521 -24.85 22.24 24.72
N ASP A 522 -24.05 23.26 24.43
CA ASP A 522 -24.51 24.57 23.97
C ASP A 522 -24.93 24.49 22.49
N PRO A 523 -26.18 24.86 22.16
CA PRO A 523 -26.69 24.71 20.79
C PRO A 523 -25.88 25.46 19.71
N ALA A 524 -25.33 26.64 20.02
CA ALA A 524 -24.58 27.43 19.04
C ALA A 524 -23.21 26.79 18.75
N THR A 525 -22.54 26.31 19.80
CA THR A 525 -21.25 25.62 19.72
C THR A 525 -21.38 24.29 18.99
N VAL A 526 -22.42 23.50 19.31
CA VAL A 526 -22.74 22.25 18.59
C VAL A 526 -22.96 22.53 17.10
N ALA A 527 -23.80 23.50 16.75
CA ALA A 527 -24.06 23.83 15.35
C ALA A 527 -22.79 24.30 14.61
N ALA A 528 -21.89 25.03 15.28
CA ALA A 528 -20.62 25.44 14.69
C ALA A 528 -19.69 24.26 14.39
N ILE A 529 -19.56 23.32 15.33
CA ILE A 529 -18.73 22.11 15.15
C ILE A 529 -19.35 21.20 14.08
N CYS A 530 -20.68 21.04 14.03
CA CYS A 530 -21.36 20.28 12.97
C CYS A 530 -21.12 20.89 11.58
N ARG A 531 -21.15 22.22 11.44
CA ARG A 531 -20.80 22.88 10.17
C ARG A 531 -19.35 22.64 9.78
N MET A 532 -18.43 22.61 10.75
CA MET A 532 -17.03 22.27 10.51
C MET A 532 -16.89 20.83 9.98
N PHE A 533 -17.53 19.85 10.61
CA PHE A 533 -17.49 18.45 10.16
C PHE A 533 -18.17 18.25 8.80
N ALA A 534 -19.28 18.95 8.54
CA ALA A 534 -19.92 18.94 7.24
C ALA A 534 -18.95 19.36 6.11
N ALA A 535 -18.09 20.36 6.34
CA ALA A 535 -17.10 20.77 5.34
C ALA A 535 -15.87 19.84 5.24
N SER A 536 -15.72 18.86 6.15
CA SER A 536 -14.48 18.09 6.28
C SER A 536 -14.19 17.19 5.09
N ARG A 537 -15.19 16.52 4.51
CA ARG A 537 -15.01 15.66 3.34
C ARG A 537 -14.53 16.42 2.12
N GLU A 538 -15.14 17.58 1.85
CA GLU A 538 -14.71 18.44 0.75
C GLU A 538 -13.27 18.92 0.95
N ALA A 539 -12.90 19.30 2.19
CA ALA A 539 -11.55 19.73 2.53
C ALA A 539 -10.52 18.59 2.35
N VAL A 540 -10.82 17.38 2.81
CA VAL A 540 -9.99 16.17 2.63
C VAL A 540 -9.83 15.83 1.14
N THR A 541 -10.92 15.74 0.40
CA THR A 541 -10.91 15.43 -1.03
C THR A 541 -10.10 16.45 -1.82
N LYS A 542 -10.32 17.77 -1.62
CA LYS A 542 -9.57 18.80 -2.34
C LYS A 542 -8.10 18.92 -1.90
N GLY A 543 -7.81 18.68 -0.62
CA GLY A 543 -6.47 18.81 -0.05
C GLY A 543 -5.56 17.63 -0.38
N LEU A 544 -6.07 16.40 -0.26
CA LEU A 544 -5.28 15.17 -0.38
C LEU A 544 -5.42 14.48 -1.73
N TYR A 545 -6.50 14.71 -2.50
CA TYR A 545 -6.69 14.08 -3.81
C TYR A 545 -6.52 15.08 -4.96
N LEU A 546 -6.23 14.55 -6.15
CA LEU A 546 -6.18 15.29 -7.40
C LEU A 546 -7.35 14.81 -8.26
N THR A 547 -8.53 15.40 -8.10
CA THR A 547 -9.81 14.88 -8.63
C THR A 547 -9.75 14.36 -10.07
N PRO A 548 -9.17 15.08 -11.06
CA PRO A 548 -9.13 14.56 -12.43
C PRO A 548 -8.33 13.26 -12.59
N TYR A 549 -7.34 13.01 -11.73
CA TYR A 549 -6.65 11.72 -11.65
C TYR A 549 -7.41 10.71 -10.78
N ALA A 550 -7.87 11.16 -9.61
CA ALA A 550 -8.52 10.30 -8.62
C ALA A 550 -9.83 9.67 -9.14
N ASP A 551 -10.55 10.36 -10.03
CA ASP A 551 -11.78 9.87 -10.68
C ASP A 551 -11.53 8.85 -11.80
N HIS A 552 -10.30 8.36 -11.96
CA HIS A 552 -9.95 7.32 -12.93
C HIS A 552 -9.40 6.06 -12.25
N ALA A 553 -9.84 4.91 -12.74
CA ALA A 553 -9.17 3.65 -12.48
C ALA A 553 -7.93 3.57 -13.39
N ALA A 554 -6.75 3.78 -12.81
CA ALA A 554 -5.47 3.64 -13.50
C ALA A 554 -4.95 2.20 -13.39
N ARG A 555 -4.23 1.73 -14.41
CA ARG A 555 -3.48 0.48 -14.36
C ARG A 555 -2.05 0.71 -14.80
N ALA A 556 -1.11 0.16 -14.06
CA ALA A 556 0.31 0.25 -14.37
C ALA A 556 1.06 -0.96 -13.80
N LEU A 557 1.97 -1.54 -14.59
CA LEU A 557 2.81 -2.67 -14.19
C LEU A 557 2.01 -3.90 -13.69
N GLY A 558 0.79 -4.09 -14.20
CA GLY A 558 -0.11 -5.17 -13.75
C GLY A 558 -0.84 -4.87 -12.43
N LEU A 559 -0.71 -3.65 -11.91
CA LEU A 559 -1.35 -3.17 -10.69
C LEU A 559 -2.41 -2.13 -11.02
N GLU A 560 -3.28 -1.86 -10.05
CA GLU A 560 -4.26 -0.77 -10.05
C GLU A 560 -3.82 0.23 -8.98
N PRO A 561 -3.03 1.27 -9.34
CA PRO A 561 -2.53 2.22 -8.37
C PRO A 561 -3.67 2.97 -7.67
N PRO A 562 -3.54 3.31 -6.38
CA PRO A 562 -4.57 4.05 -5.67
C PRO A 562 -4.84 5.44 -6.27
N PRO A 563 -6.01 6.03 -6.01
CA PRO A 563 -6.38 7.35 -6.52
C PRO A 563 -5.56 8.50 -5.89
N MET A 564 -4.72 8.23 -4.88
CA MET A 564 -3.92 9.22 -4.16
C MET A 564 -2.40 9.10 -4.39
N MET A 565 -1.93 8.53 -5.51
CA MET A 565 -0.50 8.20 -5.71
C MET A 565 0.53 9.32 -5.50
N TRP A 566 0.16 10.60 -5.60
CA TRP A 566 1.09 11.72 -5.31
C TRP A 566 1.48 11.83 -3.82
N ILE A 567 0.68 11.24 -2.93
CA ILE A 567 0.99 10.94 -1.53
C ILE A 567 0.94 9.41 -1.44
N PHE A 568 2.08 8.78 -1.66
CA PHE A 568 2.17 7.33 -1.72
C PHE A 568 2.08 6.74 -0.32
N GLU A 569 1.00 6.01 -0.02
CA GLU A 569 0.72 5.34 1.27
C GLU A 569 0.94 6.25 2.50
N TRP A 570 -0.16 6.58 3.18
CA TRP A 570 -0.18 7.27 4.48
C TRP A 570 0.33 8.73 4.46
N ASP A 571 1.65 8.95 4.38
CA ASP A 571 2.28 10.25 4.62
C ASP A 571 3.47 10.59 3.68
N ILE A 572 3.81 9.71 2.72
CA ILE A 572 4.99 9.92 1.87
C ILE A 572 4.62 10.72 0.62
N VAL A 573 5.01 11.99 0.58
CA VAL A 573 4.80 12.85 -0.60
C VAL A 573 5.81 12.45 -1.68
N THR A 574 5.32 11.89 -2.78
CA THR A 574 6.19 11.29 -3.80
C THR A 574 6.91 12.34 -4.65
N GLY A 575 8.01 11.95 -5.30
CA GLY A 575 8.79 12.80 -6.22
C GLY A 575 9.17 12.11 -7.53
N ASP A 576 8.56 10.96 -7.84
CA ASP A 576 8.95 10.12 -8.96
C ASP A 576 8.24 10.47 -10.27
N SER A 577 8.96 10.32 -11.39
CA SER A 577 8.42 10.64 -12.71
C SER A 577 7.28 9.70 -13.15
N ALA A 578 7.32 8.41 -12.79
CA ALA A 578 6.30 7.47 -13.25
C ALA A 578 4.91 7.86 -12.75
N VAL A 579 4.81 8.27 -11.48
CA VAL A 579 3.56 8.74 -10.89
C VAL A 579 3.22 10.15 -11.35
N LEU A 580 4.10 11.12 -11.09
CA LEU A 580 3.77 12.53 -11.25
C LEU A 580 3.49 12.91 -12.71
N ASP A 581 4.23 12.34 -13.66
CA ASP A 581 4.02 12.60 -15.08
C ASP A 581 2.75 11.90 -15.61
N SER A 582 2.41 10.72 -15.07
CA SER A 582 1.15 10.03 -15.40
C SER A 582 -0.07 10.78 -14.86
N ILE A 583 0.02 11.30 -13.63
CA ILE A 583 -1.01 12.18 -13.05
C ILE A 583 -1.23 13.40 -13.94
N TYR A 584 -0.15 14.08 -14.36
CA TYR A 584 -0.28 15.19 -15.29
C TYR A 584 -0.92 14.76 -16.62
N ALA A 585 -0.50 13.64 -17.21
CA ALA A 585 -1.02 13.19 -18.50
C ALA A 585 -2.54 12.95 -18.47
N ILE A 586 -3.05 12.42 -17.35
CA ILE A 586 -4.48 12.21 -17.12
C ILE A 586 -5.18 13.56 -16.86
N SER A 587 -4.59 14.42 -16.03
CA SER A 587 -5.20 15.68 -15.60
C SER A 587 -4.98 16.88 -16.53
N ARG A 588 -4.19 16.77 -17.60
CA ARG A 588 -3.75 17.93 -18.43
C ARG A 588 -4.89 18.76 -19.02
N GLY A 589 -6.07 18.17 -19.22
CA GLY A 589 -7.26 18.89 -19.69
C GLY A 589 -7.92 19.78 -18.62
N HIS A 590 -7.60 19.55 -17.35
CA HIS A 590 -8.20 20.17 -16.16
C HIS A 590 -7.12 20.72 -15.22
N LEU A 591 -6.00 21.19 -15.76
CA LEU A 591 -4.82 21.55 -14.97
C LEU A 591 -5.08 22.72 -14.01
N ASP A 592 -5.71 23.79 -14.50
CA ASP A 592 -5.98 24.98 -13.69
C ASP A 592 -7.00 24.69 -12.58
N GLU A 593 -8.02 23.88 -12.87
CA GLU A 593 -8.97 23.37 -11.86
C GLU A 593 -8.26 22.53 -10.79
N THR A 594 -7.38 21.61 -11.21
CA THR A 594 -6.60 20.77 -10.29
C THR A 594 -5.74 21.61 -9.35
N ILE A 595 -5.11 22.66 -9.88
CA ILE A 595 -4.28 23.57 -9.09
C ILE A 595 -5.15 24.43 -8.16
N ALA A 596 -6.24 25.02 -8.66
CA ALA A 596 -7.14 25.86 -7.89
C ALA A 596 -7.77 25.12 -6.70
N ALA A 597 -8.08 23.82 -6.86
CA ALA A 597 -8.59 22.99 -5.78
C ALA A 597 -7.66 22.95 -4.54
N GLY A 598 -6.35 23.16 -4.73
CA GLY A 598 -5.39 23.24 -3.61
C GLY A 598 -5.59 24.50 -2.77
N ASP A 599 -5.76 25.66 -3.42
CA ASP A 599 -6.04 26.92 -2.72
C ASP A 599 -7.47 26.90 -2.10
N GLU A 600 -8.43 26.22 -2.74
CA GLU A 600 -9.76 26.00 -2.17
C GLU A 600 -9.73 25.13 -0.91
N ALA A 601 -8.88 24.10 -0.87
CA ALA A 601 -8.70 23.26 0.31
C ALA A 601 -8.17 24.06 1.51
N VAL A 602 -7.19 24.95 1.27
CA VAL A 602 -6.68 25.88 2.29
C VAL A 602 -7.79 26.81 2.79
N ALA A 603 -8.56 27.39 1.87
CA ALA A 603 -9.66 28.28 2.23
C ALA A 603 -10.79 27.57 3.00
N LEU A 604 -11.02 26.27 2.73
CA LEU A 604 -11.94 25.43 3.50
C LEU A 604 -11.41 25.21 4.92
N ALA A 605 -10.14 24.83 5.07
CA ALA A 605 -9.51 24.63 6.37
C ALA A 605 -9.55 25.94 7.22
N ASP A 606 -9.30 27.09 6.60
CA ASP A 606 -9.43 28.40 7.25
C ASP A 606 -10.84 28.67 7.75
N ARG A 607 -11.87 28.39 6.93
CA ARG A 607 -13.27 28.57 7.33
C ARG A 607 -13.65 27.63 8.48
N GLN A 608 -13.19 26.38 8.43
CA GLN A 608 -13.39 25.40 9.51
C GLN A 608 -12.76 25.89 10.81
N ARG A 609 -11.50 26.31 10.77
CA ARG A 609 -10.76 26.90 11.89
C ARG A 609 -11.46 28.13 12.46
N ALA A 610 -11.84 29.09 11.60
CA ALA A 610 -12.52 30.31 12.01
C ALA A 610 -13.88 30.03 12.68
N THR A 611 -14.63 29.06 12.13
CA THR A 611 -15.93 28.63 12.69
C THR A 611 -15.78 28.09 14.11
N VAL A 612 -14.77 27.25 14.37
CA VAL A 612 -14.49 26.71 15.71
C VAL A 612 -13.93 27.80 16.63
N ALA A 613 -13.02 28.63 16.14
CA ALA A 613 -12.38 29.69 16.93
C ALA A 613 -13.39 30.74 17.43
N ALA A 614 -14.45 31.00 16.67
CA ALA A 614 -15.53 31.93 17.02
C ALA A 614 -16.49 31.41 18.11
N THR A 615 -16.41 30.14 18.48
CA THR A 615 -17.21 29.59 19.59
C THR A 615 -16.73 30.14 20.93
N ASP A 616 -17.67 30.36 21.87
CA ASP A 616 -17.35 30.75 23.24
C ASP A 616 -16.56 29.62 23.94
N PRO A 617 -15.33 29.85 24.42
CA PRO A 617 -14.56 28.81 25.11
C PRO A 617 -15.26 28.24 26.35
N ALA A 618 -16.15 29.01 27.01
CA ALA A 618 -16.84 28.58 28.23
C ALA A 618 -17.97 27.57 27.98
N THR A 619 -18.41 27.40 26.73
CA THR A 619 -19.48 26.46 26.39
C THR A 619 -18.98 25.05 26.07
N TRP A 620 -17.65 24.85 26.02
CA TRP A 620 -17.05 23.55 25.77
C TRP A 620 -17.06 22.69 27.04
N ARG A 621 -17.29 21.38 26.89
CA ARG A 621 -17.25 20.43 28.01
C ARG A 621 -15.87 20.38 28.69
N ASP A 622 -14.82 20.47 27.88
CA ASP A 622 -13.43 20.57 28.33
C ASP A 622 -12.69 21.58 27.43
N PRO A 623 -12.07 22.64 27.99
CA PRO A 623 -11.24 23.58 27.23
C PRO A 623 -10.15 22.91 26.38
N ARG A 624 -9.61 21.76 26.83
CA ARG A 624 -8.58 21.02 26.08
C ARG A 624 -9.09 20.48 24.75
N LEU A 625 -10.38 20.13 24.66
CA LEU A 625 -10.98 19.67 23.41
C LEU A 625 -11.00 20.78 22.36
N ARG A 626 -11.31 22.01 22.77
CA ARG A 626 -11.27 23.19 21.88
C ARG A 626 -9.85 23.43 21.38
N THR A 627 -8.86 23.40 22.28
CA THR A 627 -7.45 23.59 21.91
C THR A 627 -6.96 22.51 20.95
N ARG A 628 -7.24 21.23 21.21
CA ARG A 628 -6.85 20.12 20.33
C ARG A 628 -7.53 20.21 18.96
N LEU A 629 -8.82 20.57 18.91
CA LEU A 629 -9.52 20.73 17.63
C LEU A 629 -8.95 21.90 16.81
N LEU A 630 -8.64 23.03 17.45
CA LEU A 630 -7.98 24.14 16.78
C LEU A 630 -6.58 23.76 16.28
N ALA A 631 -5.80 23.02 17.07
CA ALA A 631 -4.48 22.54 16.66
C ALA A 631 -4.55 21.58 15.45
N ALA A 632 -5.53 20.67 15.43
CA ALA A 632 -5.76 19.80 14.27
C ALA A 632 -6.17 20.59 13.01
N LEU A 633 -6.96 21.66 13.17
CA LEU A 633 -7.36 22.55 12.07
C LEU A 633 -6.19 23.42 11.58
N ASP A 634 -5.32 23.90 12.47
CA ASP A 634 -4.08 24.59 12.13
C ASP A 634 -3.15 23.65 11.34
N TYR A 635 -2.98 22.41 11.82
CA TYR A 635 -2.22 21.37 11.13
C TYR A 635 -2.79 21.05 9.74
N GLN A 636 -4.11 20.92 9.61
CA GLN A 636 -4.78 20.71 8.32
C GLN A 636 -4.51 21.86 7.34
N HIS A 637 -4.64 23.11 7.80
CA HIS A 637 -4.35 24.30 6.99
C HIS A 637 -2.90 24.28 6.48
N ASP A 638 -1.94 24.09 7.38
CA ASP A 638 -0.51 24.16 7.03
C ASP A 638 -0.07 23.00 6.13
N LEU A 639 -0.62 21.80 6.36
CA LEU A 639 -0.44 20.65 5.49
C LEU A 639 -0.99 20.94 4.08
N TYR A 640 -2.22 21.41 3.96
CA TYR A 640 -2.84 21.71 2.66
C TYR A 640 -2.14 22.86 1.93
N ALA A 641 -1.65 23.87 2.65
CA ALA A 641 -0.87 24.95 2.06
C ALA A 641 0.45 24.43 1.46
N THR A 642 1.12 23.51 2.18
CA THR A 642 2.37 22.87 1.74
C THR A 642 2.12 21.97 0.53
N LEU A 643 1.09 21.11 0.60
CA LEU A 643 0.69 20.22 -0.49
C LEU A 643 0.18 20.98 -1.72
N GLY A 644 -0.55 22.08 -1.55
CA GLY A 644 -1.01 22.94 -2.65
C GLY A 644 0.14 23.63 -3.39
N ALA A 645 1.17 24.07 -2.66
CA ALA A 645 2.39 24.59 -3.27
C ALA A 645 3.13 23.49 -4.05
N TYR A 646 3.26 22.28 -3.47
CA TYR A 646 3.87 21.14 -4.13
C TYR A 646 3.11 20.73 -5.40
N ARG A 647 1.78 20.65 -5.32
CA ARG A 647 0.85 20.39 -6.42
C ARG A 647 1.12 21.31 -7.60
N THR A 648 1.14 22.61 -7.33
CA THR A 648 1.39 23.63 -8.35
C THR A 648 2.77 23.45 -8.98
N MET A 649 3.79 23.17 -8.15
CA MET A 649 5.16 22.98 -8.59
C MET A 649 5.29 21.84 -9.59
N PHE A 650 4.87 20.62 -9.23
CA PHE A 650 5.11 19.46 -10.09
C PHE A 650 4.22 19.47 -11.34
N LEU A 651 2.97 19.94 -11.24
CA LEU A 651 2.05 20.04 -12.39
C LEU A 651 2.53 21.08 -13.41
N SER A 652 3.00 22.24 -12.94
CA SER A 652 3.56 23.28 -13.83
C SER A 652 4.86 22.81 -14.48
N ARG A 653 5.68 22.04 -13.76
CA ARG A 653 6.87 21.40 -14.33
C ARG A 653 6.50 20.42 -15.44
N ALA A 654 5.57 19.50 -15.18
CA ALA A 654 5.13 18.52 -16.18
C ALA A 654 4.54 19.23 -17.41
N GLN A 655 3.79 20.32 -17.22
CA GLN A 655 3.31 21.18 -18.31
C GLN A 655 4.46 21.79 -19.12
N TRP A 656 5.55 22.24 -18.48
CA TRP A 656 6.74 22.71 -19.17
C TRP A 656 7.46 21.58 -19.92
N LEU A 657 7.54 20.38 -19.34
CA LEU A 657 8.13 19.21 -20.00
C LEU A 657 7.35 18.81 -21.25
N ASP A 658 6.02 18.92 -21.23
CA ASP A 658 5.13 18.66 -22.36
C ASP A 658 5.24 19.77 -23.42
N THR A 659 4.94 21.01 -23.03
CA THR A 659 4.72 22.14 -23.96
C THR A 659 5.95 22.98 -24.24
N GLY A 660 6.88 23.10 -23.29
CA GLY A 660 7.99 24.05 -23.30
C GLY A 660 7.61 25.50 -23.05
N SER A 661 6.38 25.75 -22.59
CA SER A 661 5.88 27.09 -22.29
C SER A 661 6.77 27.83 -21.29
N ALA A 662 7.13 29.07 -21.61
CA ALA A 662 7.85 29.95 -20.69
C ALA A 662 7.00 30.26 -19.45
N THR A 663 5.70 30.49 -19.62
CA THR A 663 4.75 30.72 -18.53
C THR A 663 4.67 29.51 -17.58
N ALA A 664 4.64 28.29 -18.12
CA ALA A 664 4.65 27.08 -17.29
C ALA A 664 5.95 26.98 -16.47
N ARG A 665 7.09 27.36 -17.07
CA ARG A 665 8.39 27.39 -16.39
C ARG A 665 8.46 28.45 -15.28
N GLU A 666 7.92 29.63 -15.53
CA GLU A 666 7.83 30.70 -14.53
C GLU A 666 6.94 30.29 -13.35
N ARG A 667 5.76 29.71 -13.64
CA ARG A 667 4.84 29.18 -12.62
C ARG A 667 5.49 28.08 -11.79
N TRP A 668 6.18 27.14 -12.44
CA TRP A 668 6.96 26.10 -11.75
C TRP A 668 8.00 26.71 -10.80
N THR A 669 8.84 27.63 -11.30
CA THR A 669 9.92 28.25 -10.50
C THR A 669 9.36 29.01 -9.29
N ALA A 670 8.27 29.76 -9.48
CA ALA A 670 7.60 30.48 -8.39
C ALA A 670 6.97 29.52 -7.37
N ALA A 671 6.31 28.45 -7.83
CA ALA A 671 5.69 27.46 -6.98
C ALA A 671 6.72 26.65 -6.19
N GLN A 672 7.88 26.36 -6.76
CA GLN A 672 8.99 25.72 -6.06
C GLN A 672 9.47 26.55 -4.86
N ALA A 673 9.71 27.85 -5.07
CA ALA A 673 10.11 28.72 -3.96
C ALA A 673 9.02 28.82 -2.88
N ARG A 674 7.73 28.76 -3.25
CA ARG A 674 6.61 28.69 -2.29
C ARG A 674 6.62 27.37 -1.53
N TYR A 675 6.81 26.25 -2.23
CA TYR A 675 6.87 24.91 -1.65
C TYR A 675 8.03 24.79 -0.65
N GLU A 676 9.24 25.18 -1.02
CA GLU A 676 10.42 25.10 -0.14
C GLU A 676 10.21 25.88 1.17
N ARG A 677 9.63 27.09 1.10
CA ARG A 677 9.29 27.89 2.29
C ARG A 677 8.18 27.25 3.13
N ALA A 678 7.09 26.80 2.48
CA ALA A 678 5.97 26.18 3.18
C ALA A 678 6.39 24.88 3.88
N ARG A 679 7.11 24.01 3.17
CA ARG A 679 7.66 22.75 3.69
C ARG A 679 8.65 22.97 4.81
N ALA A 680 9.51 23.99 4.74
CA ALA A 680 10.42 24.33 5.83
C ALA A 680 9.67 24.78 7.09
N ALA A 681 8.67 25.65 6.94
CA ALA A 681 7.84 26.11 8.05
C ALA A 681 7.02 24.96 8.66
N TYR A 682 6.37 24.16 7.82
CA TYR A 682 5.58 23.00 8.25
C TYR A 682 6.42 21.97 9.00
N VAL A 683 7.60 21.59 8.48
CA VAL A 683 8.50 20.66 9.19
C VAL A 683 9.06 21.27 10.47
N ALA A 684 9.29 22.59 10.53
CA ALA A 684 9.70 23.25 11.76
C ALA A 684 8.60 23.23 12.84
N SER A 685 7.34 23.38 12.44
CA SER A 685 6.19 23.34 13.35
C SER A 685 5.88 21.92 13.85
N TYR A 686 5.93 20.91 12.95
CA TYR A 686 5.35 19.59 13.19
C TYR A 686 6.36 18.45 13.19
N GLY A 687 7.62 18.68 12.83
CA GLY A 687 8.64 17.62 12.69
C GLY A 687 9.00 16.91 14.00
N ALA A 688 8.68 17.49 15.15
CA ALA A 688 8.86 16.89 16.47
C ALA A 688 7.53 16.68 17.22
N ASP A 689 6.40 17.00 16.59
CA ASP A 689 5.07 16.78 17.18
C ASP A 689 4.67 15.33 16.93
N LEU A 690 4.37 14.57 17.99
CA LEU A 690 3.97 13.18 17.87
C LEU A 690 2.46 13.02 17.64
N ASP A 691 1.65 13.98 18.07
CA ASP A 691 0.19 13.93 17.91
C ASP A 691 -0.21 14.43 16.51
N LEU A 692 0.53 15.39 15.95
CA LEU A 692 0.33 16.01 14.63
C LEU A 692 1.65 16.05 13.83
N PRO A 693 2.27 14.89 13.51
CA PRO A 693 3.60 14.83 12.90
C PRO A 693 3.61 15.30 11.46
N ALA A 694 4.73 15.90 11.04
CA ALA A 694 4.95 16.29 9.66
C ALA A 694 4.98 15.07 8.70
N TYR A 695 4.31 15.21 7.55
CA TYR A 695 4.44 14.26 6.43
C TYR A 695 5.90 14.11 5.93
N ASN A 696 6.20 12.96 5.35
CA ASN A 696 7.52 12.65 4.80
C ASN A 696 7.70 13.22 3.39
N PHE A 697 8.43 14.34 3.30
CA PHE A 697 8.76 15.01 2.02
C PHE A 697 10.05 14.53 1.35
N THR A 698 10.72 13.49 1.86
CA THR A 698 12.04 13.06 1.35
C THR A 698 12.01 12.74 -0.15
N ALA A 699 10.97 12.04 -0.61
CA ALA A 699 10.83 11.67 -2.02
C ALA A 699 10.59 12.90 -2.90
N ALA A 700 9.67 13.79 -2.50
CA ALA A 700 9.44 15.09 -3.15
C ALA A 700 10.72 15.93 -3.27
N ASP A 701 11.50 16.05 -2.18
CA ASP A 701 12.77 16.79 -2.14
C ASP A 701 13.86 16.15 -3.03
N LEU A 702 13.88 14.81 -3.10
CA LEU A 702 14.73 14.09 -4.04
C LEU A 702 14.31 14.41 -5.48
N GLY A 703 13.02 14.31 -5.82
CA GLY A 703 12.48 14.65 -7.13
C GLY A 703 12.82 16.09 -7.55
N GLY A 704 12.49 17.07 -6.71
CA GLY A 704 12.77 18.49 -6.92
C GLY A 704 14.22 18.77 -7.29
N ARG A 705 15.19 18.15 -6.59
CA ARG A 705 16.62 18.31 -6.93
C ARG A 705 17.01 17.78 -8.32
N ARG A 706 16.31 16.78 -8.87
CA ARG A 706 16.51 16.37 -10.28
C ARG A 706 15.83 17.35 -11.22
N PHE A 707 14.65 17.83 -10.85
CA PHE A 707 13.86 18.77 -11.65
C PHE A 707 14.67 20.03 -11.96
N ASP A 708 15.35 20.60 -10.96
CA ASP A 708 16.20 21.79 -11.12
C ASP A 708 17.36 21.61 -12.09
N ARG A 709 17.84 20.37 -12.23
CA ARG A 709 18.98 20.05 -13.09
C ARG A 709 18.56 19.91 -14.56
N ASP A 710 17.28 19.73 -14.88
CA ASP A 710 16.80 19.47 -16.24
C ASP A 710 17.25 20.52 -17.27
N PRO A 711 17.10 21.85 -17.04
CA PRO A 711 17.57 22.85 -18.00
C PRO A 711 19.08 22.82 -18.24
N ALA A 712 19.87 22.62 -17.17
CA ALA A 712 21.33 22.52 -17.26
C ALA A 712 21.75 21.25 -18.02
N MET A 713 21.10 20.11 -17.72
CA MET A 713 21.35 18.85 -18.42
C MET A 713 20.97 18.94 -19.90
N ALA A 714 19.87 19.63 -20.24
CA ALA A 714 19.49 19.90 -21.63
C ALA A 714 20.56 20.73 -22.36
N ALA A 715 21.09 21.78 -21.71
CA ALA A 715 22.15 22.61 -22.28
C ALA A 715 23.45 21.81 -22.51
N LEU A 716 23.87 21.03 -21.51
CA LEU A 716 25.03 20.13 -21.65
C LEU A 716 24.82 19.09 -22.75
N ALA A 717 23.61 18.52 -22.85
CA ALA A 717 23.26 17.59 -23.92
C ALA A 717 23.37 18.23 -25.29
N ARG A 718 22.86 19.47 -25.47
CA ARG A 718 22.99 20.23 -26.72
C ARG A 718 24.44 20.54 -27.08
N ILE A 719 25.24 20.98 -26.11
CA ILE A 719 26.67 21.27 -26.31
C ILE A 719 27.40 20.00 -26.75
N LEU A 720 27.25 18.91 -26.00
CA LEU A 720 27.92 17.65 -26.33
C LEU A 720 27.43 17.07 -27.66
N LEU A 721 26.12 17.15 -27.95
CA LEU A 721 25.56 16.75 -29.24
C LEU A 721 26.11 17.61 -30.39
N GLY A 722 26.15 18.93 -30.23
CA GLY A 722 26.73 19.85 -31.20
C GLY A 722 28.20 19.54 -31.47
N LEU A 723 28.99 19.29 -30.42
CA LEU A 723 30.38 18.84 -30.56
C LEU A 723 30.48 17.53 -31.32
N LEU A 724 29.58 16.57 -31.09
CA LEU A 724 29.55 15.31 -31.83
C LEU A 724 29.17 15.50 -33.31
N VAL A 725 28.19 16.37 -33.61
CA VAL A 725 27.83 16.72 -34.99
C VAL A 725 29.00 17.39 -35.70
N VAL A 726 29.65 18.37 -35.08
CA VAL A 726 30.87 19.01 -35.61
C VAL A 726 31.97 17.96 -35.83
N SER A 727 32.14 17.02 -34.90
CA SER A 727 33.11 15.93 -35.02
C SER A 727 32.89 15.03 -36.25
N MET A 728 31.64 14.93 -36.75
CA MET A 728 31.32 14.20 -37.98
C MET A 728 31.74 14.99 -39.23
N LEU A 729 31.68 16.33 -39.17
CA LEU A 729 31.93 17.23 -40.29
C LEU A 729 33.41 17.63 -40.43
N VAL A 730 34.15 17.70 -39.32
CA VAL A 730 35.55 18.10 -39.30
C VAL A 730 36.43 17.05 -40.01
N PRO A 731 37.33 17.43 -40.94
CA PRO A 731 38.18 16.49 -41.68
C PRO A 731 39.32 15.88 -40.84
N TRP A 732 39.24 15.96 -39.51
CA TRP A 732 40.26 15.42 -38.61
C TRP A 732 40.18 13.89 -38.57
N ARG A 733 41.18 13.28 -39.21
CA ARG A 733 41.23 11.84 -39.51
C ARG A 733 40.95 10.92 -38.31
N PRO A 734 41.50 11.13 -37.09
CA PRO A 734 41.23 10.28 -35.94
C PRO A 734 39.75 10.11 -35.58
N VAL A 735 38.97 11.18 -35.63
CA VAL A 735 37.53 11.16 -35.29
C VAL A 735 36.71 10.63 -36.47
N ARG A 736 37.08 11.00 -37.70
CA ARG A 736 36.42 10.47 -38.89
C ARG A 736 36.51 8.93 -39.00
N ASP A 737 37.61 8.36 -38.53
CA ASP A 737 37.79 6.90 -38.48
C ASP A 737 36.81 6.24 -37.48
N LEU A 738 36.44 6.90 -36.37
CA LEU A 738 35.43 6.41 -35.42
C LEU A 738 34.03 6.33 -36.06
N TRP A 739 33.58 7.42 -36.69
CA TRP A 739 32.27 7.46 -37.36
C TRP A 739 32.18 6.48 -38.53
N ARG A 740 33.25 6.38 -39.32
CA ARG A 740 33.34 5.39 -40.41
C ARG A 740 33.34 3.97 -39.88
N ALA A 741 34.04 3.68 -38.78
CA ALA A 741 34.03 2.35 -38.17
C ALA A 741 32.66 1.99 -37.59
N ALA A 742 31.92 2.96 -37.05
CA ALA A 742 30.56 2.75 -36.55
C ALA A 742 29.57 2.38 -37.66
N LEU A 743 29.59 3.13 -38.77
CA LEU A 743 28.62 2.98 -39.87
C LEU A 743 29.03 1.90 -40.89
N LEU A 744 30.33 1.75 -41.12
CA LEU A 744 30.92 0.87 -42.12
C LEU A 744 32.01 -0.03 -41.49
N PRO A 745 31.69 -0.84 -40.46
CA PRO A 745 32.68 -1.64 -39.71
C PRO A 745 33.46 -2.65 -40.59
N TRP A 746 32.97 -2.95 -41.80
CA TRP A 746 33.63 -3.78 -42.80
C TRP A 746 34.66 -3.05 -43.67
N ARG A 747 34.81 -1.72 -43.59
CA ARG A 747 35.82 -0.95 -44.36
C ARG A 747 37.12 -0.76 -43.58
N ARG A 748 38.26 -0.78 -44.28
CA ARG A 748 39.59 -0.82 -43.65
C ARG A 748 39.94 0.57 -43.12
N PRO A 749 40.19 0.74 -41.80
CA PRO A 749 40.73 2.00 -41.32
C PRO A 749 42.14 2.18 -41.87
N ALA A 750 42.50 3.42 -42.16
CA ALA A 750 43.85 3.74 -42.63
C ALA A 750 44.86 3.57 -41.46
N PRO A 751 46.17 3.42 -41.72
CA PRO A 751 47.16 3.19 -40.67
C PRO A 751 47.12 4.26 -39.56
N PRO A 752 47.04 3.89 -38.27
CA PRO A 752 46.85 4.84 -37.19
C PRO A 752 48.13 5.62 -36.84
N THR A 753 47.98 6.91 -36.52
CA THR A 753 49.01 7.69 -35.83
C THR A 753 48.97 7.42 -34.32
N ARG A 754 50.01 7.82 -33.56
CA ARG A 754 50.01 7.72 -32.08
C ARG A 754 48.81 8.46 -31.47
N THR A 755 48.49 9.65 -31.99
CA THR A 755 47.32 10.44 -31.59
C THR A 755 46.01 9.70 -31.85
N ALA A 756 45.86 9.09 -33.03
CA ALA A 756 44.65 8.34 -33.38
C ALA A 756 44.36 7.19 -32.41
N ARG A 757 45.40 6.51 -31.92
CA ARG A 757 45.27 5.43 -30.94
C ARG A 757 44.69 5.91 -29.60
N ARG A 758 45.14 7.06 -29.11
CA ARG A 758 44.62 7.66 -27.87
C ARG A 758 43.19 8.16 -28.06
N VAL A 759 42.93 8.85 -29.16
CA VAL A 759 41.59 9.39 -29.50
C VAL A 759 40.55 8.27 -29.61
N ALA A 760 40.90 7.12 -30.19
CA ALA A 760 39.97 6.00 -30.36
C ALA A 760 39.46 5.40 -29.03
N ILE A 761 40.10 5.72 -27.90
CA ILE A 761 39.72 5.25 -26.57
C ILE A 761 39.18 6.42 -25.73
N LEU A 762 40.01 7.47 -25.55
CA LEU A 762 39.72 8.54 -24.60
C LEU A 762 38.49 9.36 -25.01
N PHE A 763 38.33 9.66 -26.30
CA PHE A 763 37.22 10.50 -26.76
C PHE A 763 35.86 9.79 -26.61
N PRO A 764 35.65 8.55 -27.12
CA PRO A 764 34.41 7.82 -26.88
C PRO A 764 34.15 7.52 -25.40
N ALA A 765 35.19 7.22 -24.61
CA ALA A 765 35.03 6.98 -23.18
C ALA A 765 34.54 8.23 -22.44
N ALA A 766 35.12 9.40 -22.73
CA ALA A 766 34.69 10.67 -22.16
C ALA A 766 33.25 11.02 -22.58
N VAL A 767 32.91 10.85 -23.86
CA VAL A 767 31.55 11.08 -24.37
C VAL A 767 30.54 10.11 -23.72
N LEU A 768 30.90 8.83 -23.58
CA LEU A 768 30.04 7.84 -22.96
C LEU A 768 29.78 8.20 -21.49
N LEU A 769 30.84 8.46 -20.73
CA LEU A 769 30.76 8.93 -19.33
C LEU A 769 29.86 10.16 -19.21
N LEU A 770 30.19 11.25 -19.92
CA LEU A 770 29.43 12.49 -19.85
C LEU A 770 27.98 12.31 -20.29
N SER A 771 27.70 11.51 -21.33
CA SER A 771 26.32 11.25 -21.74
C SER A 771 25.50 10.53 -20.67
N ARG A 772 26.13 9.59 -19.93
CA ARG A 772 25.46 8.86 -18.84
C ARG A 772 25.28 9.73 -17.60
N GLU A 773 26.27 10.55 -17.27
CA GLU A 773 26.17 11.52 -16.20
C GLU A 773 25.04 12.53 -16.47
N ILE A 774 24.96 13.08 -17.69
CA ILE A 774 23.87 13.97 -18.09
C ILE A 774 22.52 13.26 -17.96
N HIS A 775 22.40 12.01 -18.44
CA HIS A 775 21.17 11.23 -18.33
C HIS A 775 20.70 10.99 -16.90
N THR A 776 21.66 10.85 -15.97
CA THR A 776 21.40 10.53 -14.56
C THR A 776 21.48 11.77 -13.67
N TRP A 777 21.42 12.96 -14.26
CA TRP A 777 21.56 14.26 -13.58
C TRP A 777 22.82 14.38 -12.71
N PHE A 778 23.88 13.60 -12.96
CA PHE A 778 25.04 13.46 -12.06
C PHE A 778 24.64 13.04 -10.64
N ALA A 779 23.67 12.13 -10.51
CA ALA A 779 23.09 11.71 -9.23
C ALA A 779 22.97 10.18 -9.06
N ALA A 780 23.28 9.38 -10.09
CA ALA A 780 23.11 7.92 -10.04
C ALA A 780 24.40 7.12 -10.31
N PRO A 781 25.32 7.05 -9.32
CA PRO A 781 26.56 6.29 -9.47
C PRO A 781 26.35 4.78 -9.70
N VAL A 782 25.26 4.17 -9.20
CA VAL A 782 25.01 2.74 -9.40
C VAL A 782 24.67 2.44 -10.86
N GLU A 783 23.78 3.24 -11.47
CA GLU A 783 23.46 3.15 -12.90
C GLU A 783 24.71 3.38 -13.76
N LEU A 784 25.54 4.35 -13.37
CA LEU A 784 26.79 4.65 -14.04
C LEU A 784 27.79 3.49 -13.97
N LEU A 785 28.02 2.94 -12.78
CA LEU A 785 28.93 1.82 -12.55
C LEU A 785 28.47 0.57 -13.30
N GLY A 786 27.17 0.26 -13.27
CA GLY A 786 26.58 -0.85 -14.02
C GLY A 786 26.81 -0.69 -15.51
N THR A 787 26.44 0.45 -16.08
CA THR A 787 26.55 0.70 -17.52
C THR A 787 28.00 0.76 -18.00
N LEU A 788 28.86 1.57 -17.35
CA LEU A 788 30.26 1.71 -17.74
C LEU A 788 31.06 0.42 -17.48
N GLY A 789 30.75 -0.28 -16.39
CA GLY A 789 31.31 -1.60 -16.07
C GLY A 789 31.01 -2.62 -17.16
N CYS A 790 29.77 -2.68 -17.66
CA CYS A 790 29.40 -3.57 -18.76
C CYS A 790 30.17 -3.26 -20.06
N TRP A 791 30.30 -1.97 -20.41
CA TRP A 791 31.11 -1.56 -21.57
C TRP A 791 32.59 -1.90 -21.41
N ALA A 792 33.16 -1.66 -20.24
CA ALA A 792 34.55 -1.96 -19.94
C ALA A 792 34.84 -3.46 -19.99
N LEU A 793 33.97 -4.29 -19.39
CA LEU A 793 34.08 -5.75 -19.42
C LEU A 793 33.95 -6.31 -20.84
N PHE A 794 32.99 -5.82 -21.63
CA PHE A 794 32.84 -6.20 -23.04
C PHE A 794 34.12 -5.87 -23.82
N ALA A 795 34.58 -4.63 -23.71
CA ALA A 795 35.75 -4.14 -24.43
C ALA A 795 37.04 -4.86 -24.01
N LEU A 796 37.24 -5.08 -22.71
CA LEU A 796 38.38 -5.82 -22.16
C LEU A 796 38.38 -7.26 -22.65
N THR A 797 37.23 -7.93 -22.64
CA THR A 797 37.10 -9.32 -23.10
C THR A 797 37.55 -9.45 -24.56
N VAL A 798 36.99 -8.63 -25.47
CA VAL A 798 37.39 -8.70 -26.88
C VAL A 798 38.85 -8.29 -27.08
N ARG A 799 39.35 -7.31 -26.31
CA ARG A 799 40.76 -6.88 -26.33
C ARG A 799 41.73 -7.99 -25.90
N LEU A 800 41.36 -8.79 -24.92
CA LEU A 800 42.15 -9.94 -24.46
C LEU A 800 42.16 -11.05 -25.52
N LEU A 801 41.06 -11.29 -26.22
CA LEU A 801 40.99 -12.32 -27.27
C LEU A 801 41.84 -12.00 -28.51
N VAL A 802 42.12 -10.71 -28.78
CA VAL A 802 43.02 -10.26 -29.86
C VAL A 802 44.43 -9.90 -29.37
N ARG A 803 44.81 -10.35 -28.17
CA ARG A 803 46.13 -10.06 -27.57
C ARG A 803 47.28 -10.41 -28.54
N GLY A 804 48.27 -9.52 -28.61
CA GLY A 804 49.41 -9.64 -29.52
C GLY A 804 49.16 -9.10 -30.94
N ARG A 805 47.96 -8.59 -31.24
CA ARG A 805 47.65 -7.91 -32.52
C ARG A 805 47.36 -6.43 -32.30
N ASP A 806 47.45 -5.63 -33.35
CA ASP A 806 47.12 -4.21 -33.29
C ASP A 806 45.65 -4.01 -32.88
N PRO A 807 45.36 -3.41 -31.70
CA PRO A 807 44.00 -3.28 -31.21
C PRO A 807 43.26 -2.08 -31.83
N TYR A 808 43.91 -1.23 -32.64
CA TYR A 808 43.32 -0.01 -33.18
C TYR A 808 41.97 -0.24 -33.89
N PRO A 809 41.81 -1.21 -34.81
CA PRO A 809 40.53 -1.44 -35.49
C PRO A 809 39.39 -1.83 -34.53
N LEU A 810 39.72 -2.47 -33.41
CA LEU A 810 38.75 -2.84 -32.38
C LEU A 810 38.31 -1.60 -31.60
N TRP A 811 39.26 -0.78 -31.13
CA TRP A 811 38.94 0.44 -30.40
C TRP A 811 38.14 1.43 -31.24
N THR A 812 38.45 1.55 -32.54
CA THR A 812 37.69 2.43 -33.43
C THR A 812 36.24 2.00 -33.61
N VAL A 813 35.93 0.69 -33.64
CA VAL A 813 34.55 0.23 -33.80
C VAL A 813 33.78 0.31 -32.49
N LEU A 814 34.38 -0.10 -31.36
CA LEU A 814 33.74 0.02 -30.04
C LEU A 814 33.47 1.48 -29.70
N GLY A 815 34.46 2.33 -29.91
CA GLY A 815 34.35 3.77 -29.73
C GLY A 815 33.30 4.39 -30.65
N GLY A 816 33.31 4.03 -31.94
CA GLY A 816 32.33 4.51 -32.90
C GLY A 816 30.88 4.13 -32.55
N VAL A 817 30.63 2.89 -32.12
CA VAL A 817 29.29 2.47 -31.67
C VAL A 817 28.88 3.18 -30.38
N ALA A 818 29.81 3.39 -29.44
CA ALA A 818 29.55 4.17 -28.23
C ALA A 818 29.15 5.61 -28.56
N LEU A 819 29.81 6.25 -29.54
CA LEU A 819 29.44 7.58 -30.02
C LEU A 819 28.04 7.58 -30.66
N LEU A 820 27.70 6.60 -31.50
CA LEU A 820 26.37 6.49 -32.14
C LEU A 820 25.26 6.38 -31.09
N ARG A 821 25.45 5.55 -30.07
CA ARG A 821 24.49 5.41 -28.95
C ARG A 821 24.40 6.68 -28.10
N SER A 822 25.53 7.38 -27.94
CA SER A 822 25.56 8.65 -27.21
C SER A 822 24.81 9.73 -27.98
N VAL A 823 24.93 9.81 -29.31
CA VAL A 823 24.13 10.73 -30.15
C VAL A 823 22.64 10.46 -29.99
N LEU A 824 22.20 9.19 -30.05
CA LEU A 824 20.79 8.83 -29.88
C LEU A 824 20.24 9.30 -28.53
N LEU A 825 20.98 9.06 -27.44
CA LEU A 825 20.59 9.55 -26.12
C LEU A 825 20.60 11.09 -26.07
N LEU A 826 21.71 11.72 -26.46
CA LEU A 826 21.86 13.17 -26.33
C LEU A 826 20.84 13.93 -27.18
N ALA A 827 20.39 13.37 -28.31
CA ALA A 827 19.32 13.94 -29.12
C ALA A 827 18.00 14.07 -28.35
N VAL A 828 17.60 13.02 -27.60
CA VAL A 828 16.37 13.08 -26.79
C VAL A 828 16.55 13.94 -25.54
N LEU A 829 17.74 13.92 -24.91
CA LEU A 829 18.04 14.77 -23.75
C LEU A 829 18.18 16.26 -24.11
N ALA A 830 18.57 16.58 -25.35
CA ALA A 830 18.77 17.95 -25.80
C ALA A 830 17.48 18.77 -25.84
N VAL A 831 16.30 18.15 -25.81
CA VAL A 831 15.01 18.85 -25.82
C VAL A 831 14.85 19.64 -24.52
N ARG A 832 14.67 18.95 -23.38
CA ARG A 832 14.46 19.57 -22.04
C ARG A 832 15.10 18.75 -20.91
N GLY A 833 16.14 17.97 -21.21
CA GLY A 833 16.89 17.19 -20.22
C GLY A 833 16.29 15.81 -19.95
N PRO A 834 16.82 15.08 -18.95
CA PRO A 834 16.36 13.73 -18.65
C PRO A 834 14.93 13.67 -18.12
N GLY A 835 14.43 14.72 -17.47
CA GLY A 835 13.03 14.82 -17.08
C GLY A 835 12.08 14.69 -18.26
N HIS A 836 12.37 15.33 -19.40
CA HIS A 836 11.54 15.19 -20.60
C HIS A 836 11.65 13.81 -21.23
N TYR A 837 12.85 13.20 -21.20
CA TYR A 837 13.04 11.83 -21.65
C TYR A 837 12.14 10.86 -20.86
N TRP A 838 12.10 10.97 -19.53
CA TRP A 838 11.26 10.12 -18.69
C TRP A 838 9.78 10.46 -18.81
N PHE A 839 9.41 11.75 -18.89
CA PHE A 839 8.04 12.18 -19.16
C PHE A 839 7.48 11.51 -20.42
N VAL A 840 8.19 11.61 -21.55
CA VAL A 840 7.79 10.97 -22.81
C VAL A 840 7.81 9.45 -22.68
N PHE A 841 8.78 8.89 -21.94
CA PHE A 841 8.83 7.46 -21.69
C PHE A 841 7.57 6.97 -20.97
N TRP A 842 7.01 7.69 -20.01
CA TRP A 842 5.80 7.24 -19.30
C TRP A 842 4.53 7.52 -20.08
N THR A 843 4.43 8.69 -20.70
CA THR A 843 3.16 9.24 -21.20
C THR A 843 2.92 9.00 -22.69
N ASP A 844 3.95 8.74 -23.50
CA ASP A 844 3.82 8.52 -24.95
C ASP A 844 4.31 7.11 -25.36
N PRO A 845 3.39 6.15 -25.55
CA PRO A 845 3.74 4.80 -25.94
C PRO A 845 4.40 4.72 -27.33
N THR A 846 4.08 5.64 -28.24
CA THR A 846 4.63 5.65 -29.59
C THR A 846 6.08 6.10 -29.57
N ALA A 847 6.36 7.25 -28.94
CA ALA A 847 7.72 7.76 -28.80
C ALA A 847 8.62 6.80 -28.02
N ARG A 848 8.11 6.23 -26.91
CA ARG A 848 8.78 5.15 -26.16
C ARG A 848 9.13 3.99 -27.08
N SER A 849 8.19 3.50 -27.88
CA SER A 849 8.40 2.35 -28.77
C SER A 849 9.46 2.63 -29.83
N VAL A 850 9.44 3.82 -30.43
CA VAL A 850 10.44 4.25 -31.42
C VAL A 850 11.82 4.30 -30.78
N TYR A 851 11.95 4.96 -29.62
CA TYR A 851 13.24 5.09 -28.94
C TYR A 851 13.79 3.72 -28.52
N VAL A 852 12.98 2.86 -27.90
CA VAL A 852 13.39 1.51 -27.47
C VAL A 852 13.79 0.66 -28.68
N THR A 853 13.04 0.74 -29.78
CA THR A 853 13.35 0.00 -31.02
C THR A 853 14.73 0.38 -31.56
N VAL A 854 14.97 1.68 -31.74
CA VAL A 854 16.24 2.18 -32.28
C VAL A 854 17.39 1.96 -31.28
N GLY A 855 17.14 2.21 -30.00
CA GLY A 855 18.11 2.04 -28.92
C GLY A 855 18.55 0.59 -28.74
N PHE A 856 17.62 -0.36 -28.84
CA PHE A 856 17.92 -1.79 -28.79
C PHE A 856 18.61 -2.26 -30.06
N ALA A 857 18.19 -1.81 -31.25
CA ALA A 857 18.89 -2.10 -32.49
C ALA A 857 20.34 -1.59 -32.46
N ALA A 858 20.57 -0.39 -31.94
CA ALA A 858 21.90 0.17 -31.74
C ALA A 858 22.73 -0.58 -30.68
N PHE A 859 22.08 -1.20 -29.68
CA PHE A 859 22.73 -2.10 -28.74
C PHE A 859 23.18 -3.38 -29.45
N CYS A 860 22.29 -4.02 -30.21
CA CYS A 860 22.65 -5.22 -30.98
C CYS A 860 23.72 -4.95 -32.04
N TRP A 861 23.75 -3.73 -32.59
CA TRP A 861 24.76 -3.30 -33.55
C TRP A 861 26.18 -3.38 -32.98
N LEU A 862 26.38 -3.22 -31.67
CA LEU A 862 27.68 -3.41 -31.00
C LEU A 862 28.28 -4.79 -31.32
N PHE A 863 27.47 -5.84 -31.19
CA PHE A 863 27.88 -7.22 -31.44
C PHE A 863 28.16 -7.45 -32.92
N VAL A 864 27.29 -6.95 -33.81
CA VAL A 864 27.45 -7.07 -35.27
C VAL A 864 28.69 -6.34 -35.77
N ALA A 865 28.92 -5.11 -35.32
CA ALA A 865 30.05 -4.28 -35.72
C ALA A 865 31.38 -4.87 -35.21
N THR A 866 31.40 -5.32 -33.96
CA THR A 866 32.55 -6.03 -33.38
C THR A 866 32.86 -7.31 -34.17
N GLY A 867 31.84 -8.14 -34.44
CA GLY A 867 32.02 -9.36 -35.22
C GLY A 867 32.49 -9.10 -36.65
N SER A 868 32.01 -8.03 -37.28
CA SER A 868 32.44 -7.59 -38.61
C SER A 868 33.91 -7.21 -38.64
N VAL A 869 34.40 -6.52 -37.60
CA VAL A 869 35.82 -6.17 -37.46
C VAL A 869 36.67 -7.41 -37.19
N LEU A 870 36.26 -8.31 -36.30
CA LEU A 870 36.95 -9.59 -36.04
C LEU A 870 37.08 -10.42 -37.33
N ARG A 871 36.04 -10.45 -38.16
CA ARG A 871 36.04 -11.18 -39.44
C ARG A 871 36.93 -10.54 -40.50
N SER A 872 36.82 -9.22 -40.67
CA SER A 872 37.42 -8.48 -41.79
C SER A 872 38.83 -7.97 -41.52
N ARG A 873 39.23 -7.79 -40.25
CA ARG A 873 40.54 -7.24 -39.83
C ARG A 873 41.46 -8.27 -39.21
N TYR A 874 40.89 -9.13 -38.37
CA TYR A 874 41.67 -10.13 -37.65
C TYR A 874 41.66 -11.51 -38.32
N GLY A 875 40.93 -11.64 -39.44
CA GLY A 875 40.89 -12.84 -40.28
C GLY A 875 40.23 -14.05 -39.61
N TRP A 876 39.39 -13.83 -38.59
CA TRP A 876 38.79 -14.92 -37.83
C TRP A 876 37.71 -15.65 -38.63
N SER A 877 37.57 -16.96 -38.42
CA SER A 877 36.48 -17.75 -39.00
C SER A 877 35.13 -17.33 -38.41
N ARG A 878 34.02 -17.58 -39.12
CA ARG A 878 32.66 -17.27 -38.62
C ARG A 878 32.39 -17.89 -37.24
N ARG A 879 32.84 -19.13 -37.03
CA ARG A 879 32.76 -19.84 -35.75
C ARG A 879 33.49 -19.10 -34.63
N ARG A 880 34.75 -18.69 -34.87
CA ARG A 880 35.56 -17.99 -33.87
C ARG A 880 35.02 -16.58 -33.57
N VAL A 881 34.45 -15.90 -34.57
CA VAL A 881 33.78 -14.61 -34.39
C VAL A 881 32.52 -14.76 -33.53
N ALA A 882 31.67 -15.75 -33.83
CA ALA A 882 30.50 -16.05 -33.01
C ALA A 882 30.91 -16.34 -31.57
N GLY A 883 31.89 -17.24 -31.36
CA GLY A 883 32.41 -17.54 -30.03
C GLY A 883 32.91 -16.32 -29.26
N ALA A 884 33.68 -15.44 -29.91
CA ALA A 884 34.23 -14.26 -29.26
C ALA A 884 33.16 -13.21 -28.89
N VAL A 885 32.18 -13.00 -29.76
CA VAL A 885 31.06 -12.07 -29.49
C VAL A 885 30.15 -12.64 -28.40
N THR A 886 29.87 -13.94 -28.43
CA THR A 886 29.09 -14.63 -27.38
C THR A 886 29.81 -14.55 -26.03
N LEU A 887 31.13 -14.79 -25.99
CA LEU A 887 31.93 -14.65 -24.77
C LEU A 887 31.90 -13.20 -24.25
N ALA A 888 32.10 -12.22 -25.13
CA ALA A 888 32.08 -10.82 -24.75
C ALA A 888 30.71 -10.33 -24.27
N ALA A 889 29.61 -10.92 -24.76
CA ALA A 889 28.27 -10.68 -24.24
C ALA A 889 28.01 -11.39 -22.90
N GLY A 890 28.54 -12.60 -22.73
CA GLY A 890 28.36 -13.42 -21.51
C GLY A 890 29.08 -12.88 -20.29
N VAL A 891 30.31 -12.34 -20.44
CA VAL A 891 31.11 -11.85 -19.30
C VAL A 891 30.45 -10.70 -18.53
N PRO A 892 29.96 -9.62 -19.18
CA PRO A 892 29.22 -8.57 -18.47
C PRO A 892 27.98 -9.09 -17.73
N LEU A 893 27.19 -9.98 -18.37
CA LEU A 893 26.00 -10.57 -17.76
C LEU A 893 26.35 -11.42 -16.53
N LEU A 894 27.42 -12.22 -16.63
CA LEU A 894 27.94 -13.03 -15.53
C LEU A 894 28.35 -12.17 -14.33
N VAL A 895 29.17 -11.14 -14.58
CA VAL A 895 29.71 -10.29 -13.51
C VAL A 895 28.60 -9.45 -12.88
N LEU A 896 27.77 -8.79 -13.68
CA LEU A 896 26.68 -7.97 -13.16
C LEU A 896 25.65 -8.83 -12.40
N GLY A 897 25.28 -9.98 -12.95
CA GLY A 897 24.41 -10.96 -12.29
C GLY A 897 24.98 -11.39 -10.94
N ALA A 898 26.28 -11.72 -10.88
CA ALA A 898 26.93 -12.14 -9.64
C ALA A 898 27.00 -11.02 -8.60
N VAL A 899 27.27 -9.77 -9.03
CA VAL A 899 27.29 -8.60 -8.14
C VAL A 899 25.90 -8.36 -7.54
N VAL A 900 24.85 -8.30 -8.36
CA VAL A 900 23.47 -8.12 -7.88
C VAL A 900 23.03 -9.29 -7.01
N TRP A 901 23.40 -10.53 -7.37
CA TRP A 901 23.10 -11.71 -6.57
C TRP A 901 23.76 -11.63 -5.19
N SER A 902 25.02 -11.20 -5.12
CA SER A 902 25.74 -11.04 -3.85
C SER A 902 25.23 -9.89 -2.99
N ALA A 903 24.81 -8.79 -3.61
CA ALA A 903 24.31 -7.60 -2.91
C ALA A 903 22.84 -7.74 -2.47
N GLY A 904 22.08 -8.61 -3.16
CA GLY A 904 20.63 -8.76 -3.02
C GLY A 904 19.86 -7.93 -4.06
N LEU A 905 18.86 -8.54 -4.69
CA LEU A 905 18.03 -7.91 -5.73
C LEU A 905 17.30 -6.67 -5.21
N GLU A 906 16.57 -6.82 -4.10
CA GLU A 906 15.76 -5.75 -3.51
C GLU A 906 16.61 -4.54 -3.15
N ARG A 907 17.72 -4.75 -2.43
CA ARG A 907 18.68 -3.70 -2.08
C ARG A 907 19.24 -2.98 -3.30
N SER A 908 19.56 -3.73 -4.36
CA SER A 908 20.11 -3.17 -5.59
C SER A 908 19.09 -2.28 -6.31
N LEU A 909 17.83 -2.74 -6.43
CA LEU A 909 16.74 -1.99 -7.05
C LEU A 909 16.35 -0.75 -6.23
N ALA A 910 16.27 -0.88 -4.90
CA ALA A 910 16.03 0.23 -3.98
C ALA A 910 17.09 1.33 -4.12
N THR A 911 18.37 0.95 -4.06
CA THR A 911 19.50 1.91 -4.19
C THR A 911 19.49 2.60 -5.55
N TRP A 912 19.18 1.85 -6.62
CA TRP A 912 19.05 2.40 -7.96
C TRP A 912 17.89 3.40 -8.06
N ASN A 913 16.73 3.07 -7.48
CA ASN A 913 15.57 3.97 -7.52
C ASN A 913 15.75 5.20 -6.61
N ASP A 914 16.41 5.10 -5.46
CA ASP A 914 16.74 6.26 -4.61
C ASP A 914 17.62 7.28 -5.34
N GLN A 915 18.43 6.81 -6.29
CA GLN A 915 19.30 7.65 -7.11
C GLN A 915 18.58 8.29 -8.30
N LEU A 916 17.73 7.55 -9.00
CA LEU A 916 17.06 8.05 -10.22
C LEU A 916 15.67 8.65 -9.97
N VAL A 917 14.96 8.21 -8.93
CA VAL A 917 13.61 8.64 -8.54
C VAL A 917 12.61 8.45 -9.69
N LEU A 918 12.54 7.22 -10.21
CA LEU A 918 11.71 6.90 -11.38
C LEU A 918 10.42 6.20 -11.01
N LEU A 919 10.49 5.26 -10.07
CA LEU A 919 9.36 4.50 -9.54
C LEU A 919 8.95 5.05 -8.17
N PRO A 920 7.71 4.78 -7.71
CA PRO A 920 7.23 5.25 -6.41
C PRO A 920 8.23 4.93 -5.29
N TRP A 921 8.65 5.96 -4.57
CA TRP A 921 9.74 5.84 -3.61
C TRP A 921 9.37 4.95 -2.42
N GLY A 922 8.12 5.04 -1.95
CA GLY A 922 7.63 4.20 -0.85
C GLY A 922 7.50 2.72 -1.21
N LEU A 923 7.45 2.35 -2.49
CA LEU A 923 7.24 0.98 -2.96
C LEU A 923 8.25 0.00 -2.35
N HIS A 924 9.53 0.35 -2.30
CA HIS A 924 10.56 -0.54 -1.74
C HIS A 924 10.73 -0.44 -0.22
N ARG A 925 10.23 0.63 0.42
CA ARG A 925 10.33 0.82 1.86
C ARG A 925 9.19 0.13 2.61
N ILE A 926 8.02 0.04 1.97
CA ILE A 926 6.81 -0.54 2.56
C ILE A 926 6.59 -1.97 2.03
N LEU A 927 6.65 -2.17 0.71
CA LEU A 927 6.16 -3.40 0.05
C LEU A 927 7.28 -4.26 -0.57
N GLY A 928 8.42 -3.65 -0.90
CA GLY A 928 9.51 -4.24 -1.66
C GLY A 928 9.22 -4.22 -3.18
N ILE A 929 10.12 -3.65 -3.99
CA ILE A 929 9.97 -3.56 -5.46
C ILE A 929 9.86 -4.96 -6.06
N ALA A 930 10.71 -5.91 -5.65
CA ALA A 930 10.71 -7.24 -6.25
C ALA A 930 9.46 -8.03 -5.89
N THR A 931 9.02 -7.94 -4.63
CA THR A 931 7.81 -8.60 -4.14
C THR A 931 6.58 -8.03 -4.85
N TYR A 932 6.43 -6.71 -4.84
CA TYR A 932 5.22 -6.06 -5.31
C TYR A 932 5.06 -6.07 -6.84
N LEU A 933 6.17 -5.96 -7.59
CA LEU A 933 6.16 -6.08 -9.05
C LEU A 933 6.28 -7.54 -9.54
N GLY A 934 6.29 -8.52 -8.64
CA GLY A 934 6.41 -9.94 -8.99
C GLY A 934 7.73 -10.29 -9.70
N ILE A 935 8.82 -9.55 -9.42
CA ILE A 935 10.14 -9.82 -9.99
C ILE A 935 10.70 -11.08 -9.31
N PRO A 936 11.05 -12.14 -10.06
CA PRO A 936 11.56 -13.37 -9.48
C PRO A 936 12.82 -13.10 -8.64
N PRO A 937 12.88 -13.50 -7.35
CA PRO A 937 14.05 -13.26 -6.52
C PRO A 937 15.30 -14.02 -7.04
N GLN A 938 15.10 -15.05 -7.86
CA GLN A 938 16.16 -15.81 -8.53
C GLN A 938 16.68 -15.12 -9.82
N LEU A 939 16.10 -14.00 -10.26
CA LEU A 939 16.52 -13.32 -11.49
C LEU A 939 18.04 -13.04 -11.55
N PRO A 940 18.72 -12.59 -10.48
CA PRO A 940 20.17 -12.40 -10.50
C PRO A 940 20.95 -13.70 -10.71
N SER A 941 20.48 -14.82 -10.14
CA SER A 941 21.13 -16.12 -10.33
C SER A 941 20.89 -16.67 -11.74
N TRP A 942 19.71 -16.45 -12.32
CA TRP A 942 19.42 -16.76 -13.72
C TRP A 942 20.32 -15.97 -14.67
N LEU A 943 20.50 -14.66 -14.43
CA LEU A 943 21.42 -13.82 -15.21
C LEU A 943 22.87 -14.30 -15.08
N THR A 944 23.30 -14.65 -13.86
CA THR A 944 24.62 -15.23 -13.59
C THR A 944 24.83 -16.52 -14.37
N ALA A 945 23.88 -17.45 -14.30
CA ALA A 945 23.94 -18.74 -14.99
C ALA A 945 23.93 -18.57 -16.51
N ALA A 946 23.07 -17.71 -17.06
CA ALA A 946 23.03 -17.39 -18.48
C ALA A 946 24.36 -16.78 -18.94
N GLY A 947 24.92 -15.83 -18.17
CA GLY A 947 26.24 -15.26 -18.43
C GLY A 947 27.36 -16.30 -18.42
N ALA A 948 27.33 -17.24 -17.48
CA ALA A 948 28.28 -18.36 -17.41
C ALA A 948 28.17 -19.28 -18.63
N VAL A 949 26.96 -19.69 -19.01
CA VAL A 949 26.71 -20.54 -20.19
C VAL A 949 27.19 -19.86 -21.46
N LEU A 950 26.82 -18.59 -21.68
CA LEU A 950 27.29 -17.81 -22.83
C LEU A 950 28.81 -17.70 -22.85
N SER A 951 29.44 -17.49 -21.68
CA SER A 951 30.90 -17.43 -21.58
C SER A 951 31.56 -18.78 -21.91
N LEU A 952 31.04 -19.90 -21.41
CA LEU A 952 31.56 -21.24 -21.70
C LEU A 952 31.38 -21.63 -23.16
N LEU A 953 30.20 -21.40 -23.74
CA LEU A 953 29.93 -21.61 -25.17
C LEU A 953 30.83 -20.74 -26.03
N GLY A 954 30.98 -19.47 -25.66
CA GLY A 954 31.86 -18.52 -26.32
C GLY A 954 33.31 -18.98 -26.32
N LEU A 955 33.83 -19.42 -25.17
CA LEU A 955 35.17 -20.01 -25.03
C LEU A 955 35.32 -21.27 -25.91
N GLY A 956 34.39 -22.22 -25.84
CA GLY A 956 34.44 -23.46 -26.62
C GLY A 956 34.38 -23.26 -28.14
N LEU A 957 33.71 -22.20 -28.60
CA LEU A 957 33.70 -21.81 -30.02
C LEU A 957 34.95 -21.02 -30.44
N THR A 958 35.64 -20.38 -29.48
CA THR A 958 36.84 -19.56 -29.73
C THR A 958 38.13 -20.39 -29.70
N VAL A 959 38.21 -21.41 -28.83
CA VAL A 959 39.36 -22.33 -28.72
C VAL A 959 39.37 -23.33 -29.88
N ARG A 960 40.53 -23.49 -30.54
CA ARG A 960 40.75 -24.51 -31.57
C ARG A 960 40.88 -25.88 -30.85
N ARG A 961 40.04 -26.86 -31.18
CA ARG A 961 40.40 -28.27 -30.90
C ARG A 961 41.66 -28.58 -31.73
N PRO A 962 42.75 -29.08 -31.13
CA PRO A 962 43.87 -29.59 -31.92
C PRO A 962 43.37 -30.82 -32.67
N SER A 963 43.20 -30.70 -33.98
CA SER A 963 43.07 -31.88 -34.85
C SER A 963 44.38 -32.64 -34.75
N GLY A 964 44.32 -33.86 -34.21
CA GLY A 964 45.46 -34.73 -33.98
C GLY A 964 46.32 -34.87 -35.22
N ALA A 965 47.62 -34.63 -35.04
CA ALA A 965 48.64 -34.99 -36.00
C ALA A 965 48.75 -36.51 -36.05
N TRP A 966 48.30 -37.13 -37.13
CA TRP A 966 48.81 -38.44 -37.52
C TRP A 966 50.02 -38.17 -38.42
N LYS A 967 51.21 -38.50 -37.92
CA LYS A 967 52.49 -38.34 -38.61
C LYS A 967 52.61 -39.33 -39.79
N PRO A 968 53.35 -38.97 -40.86
CA PRO A 968 53.58 -39.81 -42.02
C PRO A 968 54.70 -40.84 -41.77
N LEU A 969 54.59 -42.01 -42.41
CA LEU A 969 55.69 -42.97 -42.58
C LEU A 969 56.31 -42.83 -43.98
N HIS A 970 57.63 -43.02 -44.01
CA HIS A 970 58.65 -42.62 -44.98
C HIS A 970 58.61 -43.26 -46.40
N PRO A 971 59.44 -42.76 -47.34
CA PRO A 971 59.46 -43.09 -48.77
C PRO A 971 60.46 -44.19 -49.17
N ARG A 972 60.20 -44.85 -50.30
CA ARG A 972 61.14 -45.54 -51.24
C ARG A 972 60.42 -45.62 -52.59
N GLN A 973 61.00 -45.57 -53.79
CA GLN A 973 62.33 -45.35 -54.35
C GLN A 973 62.06 -45.06 -55.86
N THR A 974 62.94 -44.29 -56.50
CA THR A 974 63.05 -44.01 -57.95
C THR A 974 63.45 -45.27 -58.74
N PRO A 975 63.50 -45.30 -60.10
CA PRO A 975 64.18 -44.32 -60.99
C PRO A 975 63.29 -43.19 -61.53
#